data_AF-A0A540X9H3-F1
#
_entry.id   AF-A0A540X9H3-F1
#
_cell.length_a   1.000
_cell.length_b   1.000
_cell.length_c   1.000
_cell.angle_alpha   90.00
_cell.angle_beta   90.00
_cell.angle_gamma   90.00
#
_symmetry.space_group_name_H-M   'P 1'
#
loop_
_entity.id
_entity.type
_entity.pdbx_description
1 polymer ?
#
loop_
_entity_poly.entity_id
_entity_poly.type
_entity_poly.pdbx_seq_one_letter_code
_entity_poly.pdbx_strand_id
1 'polypeptide(L)'
;MSESWEQRARREAREMEAAIRSALARRQSDLELRAELESLARRPRFQSFPWLWGPALHVRDRVLFRPLILSWLVPVNVTASGKLFDPWKSEYAAALETWLSDADRADDVAVFRKLYGWKLQGLGKLQEAVWREDVTRRFRGAKTRGARHLELSKVEQPLLRLDEATALELDAVDPEAARPFIRQHLPFTQNTWSPSKKPLPMWGTYRERLFARGDTDQAWTVYRRLVSEEMWRRDVMALTESVKAPDALVRALGEHHPEFAPTMAAHVFVELVEKRGRDVVPYVLENLRSVFPRWAGRTSIHGVKNAKALPELLELCRVRGWEDVWAAALRTSSTEETFDTEVRKLVKDADRDEPVARRRLLQVAGAGAEWNLPGLGFARVLPLKDATAVAMYERFPELMRGPFRMHVASGWHAAYPELVARALEQRDEELLDFIASRAATQFVPEHGADKRQKEWTRVLDALAEHYEKLPKEGGVFARRAANALGAVPAFSIWDFDRLLMRNRLTRLFFQRSDDFYLADPLAVRDLLEAPQIHVQALAFRLLGRDSPRARALAMLNLDLLQATLLRPLHRRTRHAAFAALANAALHDVEAARMLLPRMRDTFALPDKRYPKEALVELLAKVLTRWPELRGPSETPRVFSASTKEALS
;
A
#
# COMPACT_ATOMS: atom_id res chain seq x y z
N MET A 1 41.78 -12.25 -10.94
CA MET A 1 41.20 -12.84 -9.72
C MET A 1 40.41 -11.75 -9.00
N SER A 2 39.10 -11.92 -8.83
CA SER A 2 38.24 -10.94 -8.16
C SER A 2 38.48 -10.97 -6.64
N GLU A 3 38.65 -9.80 -6.04
CA GLU A 3 38.76 -9.64 -4.58
C GLU A 3 37.55 -10.28 -3.89
N SER A 4 37.80 -11.11 -2.86
CA SER A 4 36.71 -11.69 -2.07
C SER A 4 35.97 -10.61 -1.28
N TRP A 5 34.68 -10.84 -0.98
CA TRP A 5 33.88 -9.89 -0.21
C TRP A 5 34.50 -9.57 1.17
N GLU A 6 35.17 -10.55 1.79
CA GLU A 6 35.85 -10.38 3.08
C GLU A 6 37.09 -9.47 2.96
N GLN A 7 37.92 -9.69 1.94
CA GLN A 7 39.10 -8.86 1.68
C GLN A 7 38.68 -7.40 1.42
N ARG A 8 37.64 -7.21 0.61
CA ARG A 8 37.07 -5.90 0.34
C ARG A 8 36.54 -5.23 1.61
N ALA A 9 35.79 -5.95 2.44
CA ALA A 9 35.26 -5.43 3.69
C ALA A 9 36.36 -4.98 4.67
N ARG A 10 37.46 -5.75 4.77
CA ARG A 10 38.62 -5.39 5.61
C ARG A 10 39.39 -4.19 5.06
N ARG A 11 39.52 -4.06 3.74
CA ARG A 11 40.13 -2.87 3.12
C ARG A 11 39.28 -1.63 3.40
N GLU A 12 37.98 -1.70 3.13
CA GLU A 12 37.04 -0.57 3.34
C GLU A 12 37.01 -0.13 4.82
N ALA A 13 37.07 -1.07 5.77
CA ALA A 13 37.15 -0.74 7.20
C ALA A 13 38.43 0.03 7.56
N ARG A 14 39.61 -0.43 7.09
CA ARG A 14 40.89 0.26 7.33
C ARG A 14 40.93 1.65 6.72
N GLU A 15 40.49 1.77 5.46
CA GLU A 15 40.46 3.06 4.75
C GLU A 15 39.52 4.06 5.43
N MET A 16 38.35 3.60 5.88
CA MET A 16 37.38 4.45 6.56
C MET A 16 37.89 4.92 7.92
N GLU A 17 38.47 4.03 8.73
CA GLU A 17 39.06 4.42 10.01
C GLU A 17 40.18 5.45 9.82
N ALA A 18 41.09 5.22 8.87
CA ALA A 18 42.17 6.15 8.55
C ALA A 18 41.64 7.51 8.08
N ALA A 19 40.60 7.52 7.24
CA ALA A 19 39.96 8.75 6.77
C ALA A 19 39.31 9.54 7.91
N ILE A 20 38.60 8.87 8.83
CA ILE A 20 38.00 9.51 10.00
C ILE A 20 39.07 10.09 10.92
N ARG A 21 40.14 9.33 11.23
CA ARG A 21 41.24 9.82 12.07
C ARG A 21 41.95 11.02 11.42
N SER A 22 42.16 10.98 10.10
CA SER A 22 42.76 12.08 9.34
C SER A 22 41.89 13.35 9.40
N ALA A 23 40.57 13.21 9.21
CA ALA A 23 39.64 14.33 9.31
C ALA A 23 39.62 14.94 10.71
N LEU A 24 39.62 14.12 11.77
CA LEU A 24 39.62 14.58 13.16
C LEU A 24 40.95 15.23 13.58
N ALA A 25 42.08 14.78 13.02
CA ALA A 25 43.42 15.31 13.35
C ALA A 25 43.77 16.60 12.59
N ARG A 26 43.12 16.87 11.46
CA ARG A 26 43.41 18.06 10.63
C ARG A 26 43.02 19.34 11.36
N ARG A 27 43.87 20.36 11.29
CA ARG A 27 43.54 21.71 11.76
C ARG A 27 42.60 22.38 10.75
N GLN A 28 41.30 22.29 11.01
CA GLN A 28 40.23 22.86 10.21
C GLN A 28 39.11 23.40 11.11
N SER A 29 38.25 24.27 10.56
CA SER A 29 37.07 24.78 11.26
C SER A 29 36.03 23.68 11.47
N ASP A 30 35.11 23.88 12.41
CA ASP A 30 34.10 22.87 12.76
C ASP A 30 33.08 22.66 11.62
N LEU A 31 32.84 23.70 10.81
CA LEU A 31 32.01 23.62 9.60
C LEU A 31 32.68 22.78 8.51
N GLU A 32 33.99 22.95 8.31
CA GLU A 32 34.76 22.15 7.35
C GLU A 32 34.83 20.69 7.79
N LEU A 33 35.08 20.44 9.08
CA LEU A 33 35.06 19.09 9.65
C LEU A 33 33.68 18.42 9.46
N ARG A 34 32.60 19.16 9.68
CA ARG A 34 31.24 18.65 9.47
C ARG A 34 31.01 18.27 8.01
N ALA A 35 31.38 19.14 7.07
CA ALA A 35 31.21 18.88 5.64
C ALA A 35 32.04 17.66 5.17
N GLU A 36 33.26 17.52 5.67
CA GLU A 36 34.12 16.36 5.39
C GLU A 36 33.50 15.06 5.92
N LEU A 37 32.98 15.06 7.16
CA LEU A 37 32.34 13.89 7.73
C LEU A 37 31.00 13.55 7.07
N GLU A 38 30.20 14.55 6.64
CA GLU A 38 28.98 14.31 5.85
C GLU A 38 29.31 13.69 4.49
N SER A 39 30.44 14.04 3.89
CA SER A 39 30.96 13.40 2.67
C SER A 39 31.38 11.95 2.94
N LEU A 40 32.13 11.70 4.02
CA LEU A 40 32.53 10.35 4.43
C LEU A 40 31.31 9.47 4.78
N ALA A 41 30.25 10.03 5.34
CA ALA A 41 29.04 9.31 5.69
C ALA A 41 28.31 8.69 4.50
N ARG A 42 28.54 9.19 3.28
CA ARG A 42 28.01 8.61 2.04
C ARG A 42 28.76 7.36 1.58
N ARG A 43 29.92 7.06 2.17
CA ARG A 43 30.76 5.90 1.83
C ARG A 43 30.38 4.68 2.69
N PRO A 44 30.61 3.45 2.20
CA PRO A 44 30.44 2.25 3.01
C PRO A 44 31.22 2.31 4.32
N ARG A 45 30.71 1.63 5.36
CA ARG A 45 31.34 1.44 6.69
C ARG A 45 31.45 2.66 7.60
N PHE A 46 31.11 3.88 7.18
CA PHE A 46 31.14 5.06 8.09
C PHE A 46 30.31 4.84 9.37
N GLN A 47 29.11 4.24 9.22
CA GLN A 47 28.21 3.86 10.32
C GLN A 47 28.80 2.85 11.30
N SER A 48 29.94 2.21 10.97
CA SER A 48 30.57 1.19 11.80
C SER A 48 31.62 1.73 12.79
N PHE A 49 31.86 3.04 12.77
CA PHE A 49 32.86 3.73 13.62
C PHE A 49 32.29 4.82 14.56
N PRO A 50 31.05 4.73 15.08
CA PRO A 50 30.51 5.78 15.96
C PRO A 50 31.29 5.93 17.27
N TRP A 51 31.97 4.88 17.73
CA TRP A 51 32.85 4.89 18.88
C TRP A 51 34.09 5.77 18.69
N LEU A 52 34.48 6.04 17.44
CA LEU A 52 35.66 6.82 17.10
C LEU A 52 35.32 8.31 16.94
N TRP A 53 34.32 8.63 16.11
CA TRP A 53 33.98 10.02 15.82
C TRP A 53 32.99 10.62 16.83
N GLY A 54 32.07 9.83 17.39
CA GLY A 54 30.98 10.34 18.22
C GLY A 54 31.43 11.15 19.44
N PRO A 55 32.24 10.57 20.35
CA PRO A 55 32.75 11.28 21.52
C PRO A 55 33.58 12.51 21.15
N ALA A 56 34.42 12.41 20.11
CA ALA A 56 35.29 13.51 19.67
C ALA A 56 34.47 14.71 19.18
N LEU A 57 33.41 14.48 18.41
CA LEU A 57 32.53 15.54 17.93
C LEU A 57 31.71 16.18 19.04
N HIS A 58 31.23 15.37 19.99
CA HIS A 58 30.47 15.88 21.14
C HIS A 58 31.30 16.82 22.01
N VAL A 59 32.55 16.46 22.31
CA VAL A 59 33.47 17.31 23.09
C VAL A 59 33.79 18.62 22.36
N ARG A 60 33.80 18.59 21.03
CA ARG A 60 34.17 19.75 20.20
C ARG A 60 33.04 20.76 20.07
N ASP A 61 31.89 20.35 19.55
CA ASP A 61 30.67 21.18 19.49
C ASP A 61 29.42 20.30 19.45
N ARG A 62 28.81 20.11 20.62
CA ARG A 62 27.60 19.29 20.78
C ARG A 62 26.41 19.76 19.94
N VAL A 63 26.31 21.05 19.60
CA VAL A 63 25.16 21.61 18.87
C VAL A 63 25.36 21.45 17.38
N LEU A 64 26.55 21.82 16.88
CA LEU A 64 26.86 21.79 15.45
C LEU A 64 26.83 20.38 14.87
N PHE A 65 27.36 19.39 15.61
CA PHE A 65 27.48 18.01 15.14
C PHE A 65 26.26 17.13 15.47
N ARG A 66 25.30 17.63 16.26
CA ARG A 66 24.10 16.88 16.65
C ARG A 66 23.33 16.25 15.47
N PRO A 67 23.08 16.96 14.35
CA PRO A 67 22.35 16.37 13.21
C PRO A 67 23.09 15.17 12.59
N LEU A 68 24.42 15.25 12.49
CA LEU A 68 25.25 14.16 11.98
C LEU A 68 25.19 12.96 12.92
N ILE A 69 25.36 13.18 14.23
CA ILE A 69 25.27 12.15 15.26
C ILE A 69 23.94 11.41 15.17
N LEU A 70 22.82 12.13 15.19
CA LEU A 70 21.49 11.49 15.18
C LEU A 70 21.23 10.70 13.89
N SER A 71 21.74 11.18 12.76
CA SER A 71 21.56 10.54 11.45
C SER A 71 22.38 9.26 11.29
N TRP A 72 23.59 9.20 11.88
CA TRP A 72 24.56 8.15 11.58
C TRP A 72 24.97 7.27 12.76
N LEU A 73 24.53 7.59 13.99
CA LEU A 73 24.74 6.75 15.16
C LEU A 73 23.88 5.48 15.07
N VAL A 74 24.57 4.36 14.78
CA VAL A 74 24.03 3.00 14.65
C VAL A 74 24.90 2.06 15.49
N PRO A 75 24.34 1.12 16.26
CA PRO A 75 25.11 0.26 17.16
C PRO A 75 25.76 -0.93 16.44
N VAL A 76 26.50 -0.68 15.36
CA VAL A 76 27.32 -1.66 14.65
C VAL A 76 28.77 -1.21 14.75
N ASN A 77 29.66 -2.05 15.27
CA ASN A 77 31.02 -1.62 15.62
C ASN A 77 32.05 -2.59 15.07
N VAL A 78 32.97 -2.08 14.25
CA VAL A 78 34.08 -2.87 13.71
C VAL A 78 35.42 -2.22 14.02
N THR A 79 36.47 -3.02 14.20
CA THR A 79 37.85 -2.52 14.27
C THR A 79 38.42 -2.26 12.87
N ALA A 80 39.61 -1.65 12.77
CA ALA A 80 40.39 -1.53 11.53
C ALA A 80 40.45 -2.87 10.75
N SER A 81 40.58 -3.98 11.47
CA SER A 81 40.65 -5.33 10.90
C SER A 81 39.31 -5.87 10.37
N GLY A 82 38.22 -5.11 10.49
CA GLY A 82 36.86 -5.50 10.10
C GLY A 82 36.15 -6.45 11.08
N LYS A 83 36.73 -6.69 12.27
CA LYS A 83 36.14 -7.56 13.31
C LYS A 83 35.11 -6.81 14.14
N LEU A 84 33.97 -7.46 14.41
CA LEU A 84 32.97 -6.95 15.36
C LEU A 84 33.55 -6.92 16.78
N PHE A 85 33.26 -5.86 17.53
CA PHE A 85 33.65 -5.75 18.93
C PHE A 85 32.66 -4.87 19.72
N ASP A 86 32.73 -4.90 21.05
CA ASP A 86 31.93 -4.07 21.93
C ASP A 86 32.78 -2.91 22.50
N PRO A 87 32.55 -1.65 22.06
CA PRO A 87 33.37 -0.53 22.50
C PRO A 87 33.08 -0.08 23.93
N TRP A 88 31.97 -0.53 24.53
CA TRP A 88 31.67 -0.29 25.95
C TRP A 88 32.50 -1.17 26.88
N LYS A 89 33.24 -2.15 26.33
CA LYS A 89 34.16 -3.05 27.06
C LYS A 89 35.61 -2.91 26.59
N SER A 90 35.93 -1.82 25.89
CA SER A 90 37.27 -1.56 25.37
C SER A 90 37.85 -0.26 25.92
N GLU A 91 39.00 0.15 25.40
CA GLU A 91 39.64 1.44 25.70
C GLU A 91 38.75 2.68 25.46
N TYR A 92 37.67 2.55 24.66
CA TYR A 92 36.74 3.65 24.36
C TYR A 92 35.63 3.82 25.41
N ALA A 93 35.50 2.88 26.36
CA ALA A 93 34.42 2.89 27.33
C ALA A 93 34.36 4.18 28.15
N ALA A 94 35.48 4.70 28.63
CA ALA A 94 35.53 5.92 29.43
C ALA A 94 35.02 7.16 28.66
N ALA A 95 35.38 7.28 27.38
CA ALA A 95 34.91 8.37 26.53
C ALA A 95 33.41 8.26 26.22
N LEU A 96 32.92 7.03 26.00
CA LEU A 96 31.50 6.76 25.77
C LEU A 96 30.65 7.01 27.03
N GLU A 97 31.14 6.64 28.22
CA GLU A 97 30.46 6.94 29.49
C GLU A 97 30.41 8.44 29.77
N THR A 98 31.49 9.17 29.46
CA THR A 98 31.52 10.63 29.56
C THR A 98 30.49 11.25 28.63
N TRP A 99 30.46 10.81 27.36
CA TRP A 99 29.48 11.30 26.38
C TRP A 99 28.03 11.01 26.81
N LEU A 100 27.75 9.80 27.29
CA LEU A 100 26.43 9.44 27.81
C LEU A 100 26.02 10.32 29.00
N SER A 101 26.94 10.54 29.96
CA SER A 101 26.72 11.39 31.15
C SER A 101 26.48 12.86 30.78
N ASP A 102 27.22 13.38 29.81
CA ASP A 102 27.04 14.75 29.34
C ASP A 102 25.71 14.94 28.59
N ALA A 103 25.32 13.96 27.77
CA ALA A 103 24.01 13.97 27.12
C ALA A 103 22.87 13.92 28.14
N ASP A 104 23.03 13.16 29.22
CA ASP A 104 22.08 13.09 30.33
C ASP A 104 21.95 14.44 31.06
N ARG A 105 23.09 15.04 31.43
CA ARG A 105 23.15 16.33 32.15
C ARG A 105 22.61 17.49 31.30
N ALA A 106 22.76 17.42 29.99
CA ALA A 106 22.27 18.43 29.06
C ALA A 106 20.81 18.23 28.65
N ASP A 107 20.13 17.18 29.17
CA ASP A 107 18.79 16.78 28.76
C ASP A 107 18.63 16.58 27.24
N ASP A 108 19.70 16.16 26.54
CA ASP A 108 19.61 15.81 25.12
C ASP A 108 19.04 14.39 24.97
N VAL A 109 17.73 14.30 25.15
CA VAL A 109 16.96 13.05 25.15
C VAL A 109 17.25 12.19 23.92
N ALA A 110 17.38 12.79 22.74
CA ALA A 110 17.54 12.03 21.50
C ALA A 110 18.93 11.37 21.40
N VAL A 111 19.99 12.09 21.78
CA VAL A 111 21.36 11.56 21.80
C VAL A 111 21.50 10.55 22.93
N PHE A 112 21.05 10.91 24.15
CA PHE A 112 21.07 10.00 25.30
C PHE A 112 20.39 8.67 24.98
N ARG A 113 19.17 8.70 24.44
CA ARG A 113 18.39 7.48 24.14
C ARG A 113 19.12 6.53 23.18
N LYS A 114 19.80 7.07 22.16
CA LYS A 114 20.60 6.28 21.22
C LYS A 114 21.85 5.69 21.89
N LEU A 115 22.57 6.48 22.67
CA LEU A 115 23.77 6.01 23.39
C LEU A 115 23.42 4.97 24.45
N TYR A 116 22.36 5.22 25.21
CA TYR A 116 21.86 4.31 26.22
C TYR A 116 21.37 3.00 25.63
N GLY A 117 20.60 3.05 24.53
CA GLY A 117 20.19 1.86 23.78
C GLY A 117 21.39 1.06 23.25
N TRP A 118 22.43 1.75 22.77
CA TRP A 118 23.67 1.12 22.33
C TRP A 118 24.44 0.46 23.49
N LYS A 119 24.58 1.12 24.64
CA LYS A 119 25.19 0.55 25.85
C LYS A 119 24.45 -0.72 26.29
N LEU A 120 23.13 -0.65 26.32
CA LEU A 120 22.25 -1.75 26.69
C LEU A 120 22.39 -2.97 25.76
N GLN A 121 22.61 -2.79 24.46
CA GLN A 121 22.84 -3.91 23.54
C GLN A 121 24.11 -4.72 23.86
N GLY A 122 25.15 -4.08 24.41
CA GLY A 122 26.38 -4.76 24.86
C GLY A 122 26.17 -5.74 26.04
N LEU A 123 25.02 -5.67 26.71
CA LEU A 123 24.68 -6.51 27.88
C LEU A 123 23.98 -7.83 27.50
N GLY A 124 23.55 -7.99 26.25
CA GLY A 124 22.85 -9.20 25.79
C GLY A 124 21.62 -9.53 26.64
N LYS A 125 21.59 -10.72 27.25
CA LYS A 125 20.43 -11.20 28.04
C LYS A 125 20.12 -10.38 29.30
N LEU A 126 21.10 -9.62 29.81
CA LEU A 126 20.92 -8.78 31.01
C LEU A 126 20.29 -7.42 30.70
N GLN A 127 20.08 -7.10 29.41
CA GLN A 127 19.60 -5.80 28.95
C GLN A 127 18.31 -5.35 29.65
N GLU A 128 17.28 -6.19 29.67
CA GLU A 128 15.99 -5.82 30.26
C GLU A 128 16.06 -5.62 31.78
N ALA A 129 16.83 -6.46 32.48
CA ALA A 129 16.97 -6.37 33.94
C ALA A 129 17.64 -5.05 34.35
N VAL A 130 18.77 -4.71 33.71
CA VAL A 130 19.50 -3.46 33.96
C VAL A 130 18.65 -2.24 33.56
N TRP A 131 17.91 -2.33 32.46
CA TRP A 131 17.01 -1.27 32.02
C TRP A 131 15.88 -1.02 33.02
N ARG A 132 15.22 -2.06 33.55
CA ARG A 132 14.13 -1.94 34.54
C ARG A 132 14.61 -1.31 35.84
N GLU A 133 15.79 -1.70 36.31
CA GLU A 133 16.42 -1.11 37.50
C GLU A 133 16.66 0.40 37.30
N ASP A 134 17.21 0.78 36.14
CA ASP A 134 17.50 2.18 35.83
C ASP A 134 16.23 3.03 35.65
N VAL A 135 15.21 2.50 34.97
CA VAL A 135 13.88 3.11 34.83
C VAL A 135 13.32 3.45 36.21
N THR A 136 13.30 2.47 37.12
CA THR A 136 12.77 2.61 38.48
C THR A 136 13.57 3.65 39.29
N ARG A 137 14.89 3.54 39.26
CA ARG A 137 15.82 4.43 39.96
C ARG A 137 15.62 5.88 39.54
N ARG A 138 15.61 6.14 38.23
CA ARG A 138 15.44 7.50 37.68
C ARG A 138 14.06 8.06 37.96
N PHE A 139 13.01 7.26 37.78
CA PHE A 139 11.63 7.70 38.03
C PHE A 139 11.39 8.06 39.51
N ARG A 140 11.92 7.25 40.44
CA ARG A 140 11.86 7.53 41.88
C ARG A 140 12.69 8.75 42.27
N GLY A 141 13.85 8.94 41.65
CA GLY A 141 14.74 10.08 41.91
C GLY A 141 14.16 11.44 41.45
N ALA A 142 13.26 11.44 40.47
CA ALA A 142 12.62 12.64 39.95
C ALA A 142 11.50 13.15 40.88
N LYS A 143 11.61 14.41 41.31
CA LYS A 143 10.71 15.03 42.31
C LYS A 143 9.38 15.53 41.73
N THR A 144 9.34 15.87 40.44
CA THR A 144 8.15 16.44 39.79
C THR A 144 7.67 15.55 38.66
N ARG A 145 6.38 15.65 38.32
CA ARG A 145 5.79 14.94 37.17
C ARG A 145 6.52 15.24 35.85
N GLY A 146 6.86 16.50 35.60
CA GLY A 146 7.61 16.90 34.41
C GLY A 146 8.99 16.24 34.34
N ALA A 147 9.72 16.22 35.46
CA ALA A 147 11.01 15.54 35.54
C ALA A 147 10.88 14.02 35.35
N ARG A 148 9.82 13.40 35.87
CA ARG A 148 9.51 11.98 35.65
C ARG A 148 9.29 11.66 34.16
N HIS A 149 8.50 12.48 33.45
CA HIS A 149 8.31 12.31 32.01
C HIS A 149 9.62 12.46 31.22
N LEU A 150 10.47 13.42 31.61
CA LEU A 150 11.78 13.62 30.98
C LEU A 150 12.67 12.39 31.18
N GLU A 151 12.78 11.88 32.41
CA GLU A 151 13.59 10.69 32.71
C GLU A 151 13.09 9.44 31.97
N LEU A 152 11.77 9.21 31.92
CA LEU A 152 11.19 8.12 31.12
C LEU A 152 11.48 8.27 29.63
N SER A 153 11.44 9.50 29.11
CA SER A 153 11.77 9.79 27.71
C SER A 153 13.24 9.50 27.40
N LYS A 154 14.16 9.73 28.33
CA LYS A 154 15.58 9.40 28.17
C LYS A 154 15.80 7.89 28.06
N VAL A 155 15.15 7.10 28.92
CA VAL A 155 15.34 5.64 28.97
C VAL A 155 14.39 4.84 28.06
N GLU A 156 13.55 5.49 27.25
CA GLU A 156 12.61 4.82 26.36
C GLU A 156 13.34 3.93 25.32
N GLN A 157 13.09 2.62 25.35
CA GLN A 157 13.66 1.64 24.43
C GLN A 157 12.57 0.74 23.84
N PRO A 158 12.10 0.98 22.60
CA PRO A 158 10.87 0.38 22.05
C PRO A 158 10.80 -1.17 22.04
N LEU A 159 11.94 -1.85 22.13
CA LEU A 159 12.02 -3.31 22.11
C LEU A 159 12.09 -3.95 23.50
N LEU A 160 12.30 -3.15 24.55
CA LEU A 160 12.41 -3.65 25.93
C LEU A 160 11.07 -3.60 26.64
N ARG A 161 10.88 -4.55 27.55
CA ARG A 161 9.58 -4.82 28.19
C ARG A 161 9.69 -4.69 29.69
N LEU A 162 8.65 -4.14 30.29
CA LEU A 162 8.49 -4.13 31.74
C LEU A 162 8.07 -5.51 32.25
N ASP A 163 8.26 -5.73 33.55
CA ASP A 163 7.57 -6.77 34.32
C ASP A 163 6.57 -6.13 35.29
N GLU A 164 5.76 -6.96 35.94
CA GLU A 164 4.70 -6.50 36.84
C GLU A 164 5.28 -5.72 38.04
N ALA A 165 6.39 -6.18 38.60
CA ALA A 165 7.04 -5.54 39.75
C ALA A 165 7.47 -4.11 39.41
N THR A 166 8.13 -3.92 38.27
CA THR A 166 8.56 -2.59 37.82
C THR A 166 7.35 -1.68 37.56
N ALA A 167 6.28 -2.20 36.93
CA ALA A 167 5.07 -1.42 36.69
C ALA A 167 4.37 -0.99 37.99
N LEU A 168 4.30 -1.87 38.98
CA LEU A 168 3.75 -1.58 40.32
C LEU A 168 4.57 -0.51 41.05
N GLU A 169 5.89 -0.51 40.89
CA GLU A 169 6.77 0.50 41.49
C GLU A 169 6.59 1.88 40.85
N LEU A 170 6.46 1.94 39.51
CA LEU A 170 6.20 3.20 38.81
C LEU A 170 4.80 3.75 39.16
N ASP A 171 3.77 2.90 39.14
CA ASP A 171 2.40 3.29 39.49
C ASP A 171 2.26 3.75 40.95
N ALA A 172 3.01 3.17 41.88
CA ALA A 172 3.02 3.60 43.28
C ALA A 172 3.60 5.00 43.49
N VAL A 173 4.51 5.45 42.61
CA VAL A 173 5.18 6.76 42.73
C VAL A 173 4.36 7.88 42.07
N ASP A 174 3.92 7.69 40.81
CA ASP A 174 3.08 8.66 40.10
C ASP A 174 2.30 7.95 38.97
N PRO A 175 1.06 7.54 39.23
CA PRO A 175 0.31 6.71 38.29
C PRO A 175 -0.03 7.41 36.98
N GLU A 176 -0.32 8.71 37.03
CA GLU A 176 -0.63 9.50 35.83
C GLU A 176 0.60 9.66 34.94
N ALA A 177 1.78 9.88 35.54
CA ALA A 177 3.02 10.02 34.79
C ALA A 177 3.50 8.69 34.17
N ALA A 178 3.32 7.58 34.89
CA ALA A 178 3.77 6.25 34.49
C ALA A 178 2.89 5.60 33.41
N ARG A 179 1.58 5.90 33.38
CA ARG A 179 0.59 5.20 32.55
C ARG A 179 0.99 5.04 31.07
N PRO A 180 1.40 6.10 30.34
CA PRO A 180 1.75 5.97 28.92
C PRO A 180 2.96 5.04 28.70
N PHE A 181 3.96 5.16 29.57
CA PHE A 181 5.18 4.36 29.51
C PHE A 181 4.90 2.89 29.81
N ILE A 182 4.11 2.60 30.85
CA ILE A 182 3.70 1.23 31.17
C ILE A 182 2.99 0.61 29.98
N ARG A 183 2.02 1.32 29.37
CA ARG A 183 1.26 0.83 28.21
C ARG A 183 2.16 0.52 27.02
N GLN A 184 3.12 1.40 26.72
CA GLN A 184 4.07 1.21 25.61
C GLN A 184 4.99 0.00 25.82
N HIS A 185 5.37 -0.27 27.07
CA HIS A 185 6.32 -1.34 27.43
C HIS A 185 5.66 -2.58 28.01
N LEU A 186 4.34 -2.74 27.88
CA LEU A 186 3.68 -3.98 28.21
C LEU A 186 4.29 -5.12 27.40
N PRO A 187 4.52 -6.30 28.01
CA PRO A 187 4.98 -7.46 27.30
C PRO A 187 4.09 -7.77 26.09
N PHE A 188 4.70 -8.24 25.00
CA PHE A 188 3.96 -8.65 23.81
C PHE A 188 4.66 -9.82 23.12
N THR A 189 3.87 -10.68 22.46
CA THR A 189 4.36 -11.87 21.76
C THR A 189 4.93 -11.47 20.39
N GLN A 190 6.19 -11.03 20.37
CA GLN A 190 6.79 -10.39 19.20
C GLN A 190 7.34 -11.33 18.12
N ASN A 191 7.25 -12.66 18.26
CA ASN A 191 7.81 -13.54 17.24
C ASN A 191 6.73 -14.11 16.30
N THR A 192 6.57 -13.44 15.15
CA THR A 192 5.91 -13.96 13.95
C THR A 192 6.61 -15.18 13.33
N TRP A 193 7.81 -15.54 13.80
CA TRP A 193 8.64 -16.63 13.26
C TRP A 193 8.88 -17.79 14.23
N SER A 194 8.58 -17.61 15.52
CA SER A 194 8.70 -18.65 16.53
C SER A 194 7.88 -18.25 17.77
N PRO A 195 6.63 -18.73 17.91
CA PRO A 195 5.85 -18.42 19.10
C PRO A 195 6.67 -18.78 20.35
N SER A 196 6.81 -17.83 21.27
CA SER A 196 7.50 -18.08 22.53
C SER A 196 6.77 -19.24 23.22
N LYS A 197 7.48 -20.34 23.47
CA LYS A 197 6.91 -21.54 24.13
C LYS A 197 6.35 -21.29 25.53
N LYS A 198 6.64 -20.12 26.12
CA LYS A 198 6.15 -19.73 27.45
C LYS A 198 5.09 -18.65 27.30
N PRO A 199 3.90 -18.82 27.90
CA PRO A 199 2.90 -17.75 27.98
C PRO A 199 3.47 -16.56 28.75
N LEU A 200 3.03 -15.36 28.38
CA LEU A 200 3.36 -14.16 29.15
C LEU A 200 2.64 -14.25 30.51
N PRO A 201 3.32 -13.90 31.63
CA PRO A 201 2.67 -13.90 32.92
C PRO A 201 1.60 -12.81 32.96
N MET A 202 0.41 -13.15 33.46
CA MET A 202 -0.65 -12.19 33.69
C MET A 202 -0.27 -11.25 34.83
N TRP A 203 -0.46 -9.94 34.65
CA TRP A 203 -0.24 -8.95 35.70
C TRP A 203 -1.50 -8.78 36.56
N GLY A 204 -1.81 -9.80 37.37
CA GLY A 204 -3.02 -9.84 38.20
C GLY A 204 -3.04 -8.74 39.28
N THR A 205 -1.94 -8.57 40.00
CA THR A 205 -1.82 -7.63 41.12
C THR A 205 -1.95 -6.19 40.63
N TYR A 206 -1.29 -5.85 39.52
CA TYR A 206 -1.40 -4.53 38.93
C TYR A 206 -2.83 -4.25 38.44
N ARG A 207 -3.47 -5.23 37.81
CA ARG A 207 -4.85 -5.09 37.31
C ARG A 207 -5.85 -4.90 38.45
N GLU A 208 -5.72 -5.66 39.54
CA GLU A 208 -6.56 -5.50 40.74
C GLU A 208 -6.43 -4.11 41.36
N ARG A 209 -5.20 -3.58 41.44
CA ARG A 209 -4.96 -2.21 41.92
C ARG A 209 -5.63 -1.15 41.02
N LEU A 210 -5.55 -1.31 39.70
CA LEU A 210 -6.19 -0.40 38.75
C LEU A 210 -7.72 -0.41 38.92
N PHE A 211 -8.33 -1.59 39.08
CA PHE A 211 -9.77 -1.69 39.36
C PHE A 211 -10.16 -1.05 40.69
N ALA A 212 -9.39 -1.28 41.76
CA ALA A 212 -9.66 -0.68 43.07
C ALA A 212 -9.62 0.86 43.04
N ARG A 213 -8.84 1.45 42.13
CA ARG A 213 -8.75 2.91 41.92
C ARG A 213 -9.74 3.44 40.87
N GLY A 214 -10.53 2.58 40.22
CA GLY A 214 -11.46 2.96 39.15
C GLY A 214 -10.82 3.20 37.77
N ASP A 215 -9.56 2.84 37.55
CA ASP A 215 -8.87 3.00 36.26
C ASP A 215 -9.13 1.78 35.33
N THR A 216 -10.39 1.60 34.96
CA THR A 216 -10.88 0.43 34.23
C THR A 216 -10.29 0.32 32.82
N ASP A 217 -10.07 1.43 32.13
CA ASP A 217 -9.49 1.44 30.77
C ASP A 217 -8.06 0.88 30.75
N GLN A 218 -7.22 1.29 31.71
CA GLN A 218 -5.87 0.76 31.81
C GLN A 218 -5.90 -0.72 32.24
N ALA A 219 -6.79 -1.10 33.16
CA ALA A 219 -6.93 -2.48 33.61
C ALA A 219 -7.28 -3.43 32.44
N TRP A 220 -8.24 -3.04 31.60
CA TRP A 220 -8.61 -3.81 30.41
C TRP A 220 -7.52 -3.79 29.34
N THR A 221 -6.80 -2.68 29.17
CA THR A 221 -5.64 -2.64 28.26
C THR A 221 -4.57 -3.65 28.66
N VAL A 222 -4.26 -3.76 29.96
CA VAL A 222 -3.33 -4.77 30.48
C VAL A 222 -3.88 -6.19 30.24
N TYR A 223 -5.16 -6.42 30.50
CA TYR A 223 -5.82 -7.70 30.23
C TYR A 223 -5.69 -8.11 28.77
N ARG A 224 -6.17 -7.28 27.83
CA ARG A 224 -6.19 -7.59 26.40
C ARG A 224 -4.80 -7.86 25.83
N ARG A 225 -3.76 -7.24 26.40
CA ARG A 225 -2.37 -7.43 25.97
C ARG A 225 -1.75 -8.73 26.48
N LEU A 226 -2.08 -9.14 27.71
CA LEU A 226 -1.35 -10.18 28.45
C LEU A 226 -2.15 -11.47 28.69
N VAL A 227 -3.46 -11.47 28.45
CA VAL A 227 -4.31 -12.64 28.68
C VAL A 227 -3.81 -13.83 27.86
N SER A 228 -3.61 -14.98 28.53
CA SER A 228 -3.29 -16.22 27.84
C SER A 228 -4.53 -16.78 27.13
N GLU A 229 -4.32 -17.62 26.13
CA GLU A 229 -5.41 -18.26 25.39
C GLU A 229 -6.35 -19.06 26.32
N GLU A 230 -5.79 -19.81 27.27
CA GLU A 230 -6.53 -20.63 28.23
C GLU A 230 -7.39 -19.78 29.17
N MET A 231 -6.80 -18.70 29.70
CA MET A 231 -7.50 -17.79 30.61
C MET A 231 -8.58 -17.01 29.87
N TRP A 232 -8.28 -16.51 28.67
CA TRP A 232 -9.26 -15.82 27.84
C TRP A 232 -10.45 -16.71 27.51
N ARG A 233 -10.21 -17.96 27.07
CA ARG A 233 -11.29 -18.92 26.80
C ARG A 233 -12.15 -19.14 28.03
N ARG A 234 -11.53 -19.40 29.19
CA ARG A 234 -12.26 -19.60 30.45
C ARG A 234 -13.13 -18.40 30.80
N ASP A 235 -12.57 -17.19 30.72
CA ASP A 235 -13.27 -15.96 31.09
C ASP A 235 -14.44 -15.69 30.13
N VAL A 236 -14.22 -15.85 28.83
CA VAL A 236 -15.26 -15.73 27.79
C VAL A 236 -16.38 -16.75 28.00
N MET A 237 -16.05 -18.01 28.30
CA MET A 237 -17.07 -19.04 28.57
C MET A 237 -17.83 -18.79 29.87
N ALA A 238 -17.19 -18.24 30.90
CA ALA A 238 -17.88 -17.82 32.12
C ALA A 238 -18.86 -16.66 31.86
N LEU A 239 -18.53 -15.73 30.95
CA LEU A 239 -19.47 -14.66 30.54
C LEU A 239 -20.72 -15.21 29.87
N THR A 240 -20.59 -16.26 29.04
CA THR A 240 -21.77 -16.89 28.41
C THR A 240 -22.76 -17.47 29.42
N GLU A 241 -22.30 -17.85 30.60
CA GLU A 241 -23.13 -18.44 31.66
C GLU A 241 -23.73 -17.36 32.56
N SER A 242 -22.92 -16.37 32.95
CA SER A 242 -23.26 -15.35 33.94
C SER A 242 -24.06 -14.18 33.35
N VAL A 243 -23.77 -13.74 32.12
CA VAL A 243 -24.41 -12.56 31.52
C VAL A 243 -25.59 -13.00 30.64
N LYS A 244 -26.81 -12.78 31.11
CA LYS A 244 -28.02 -13.21 30.38
C LYS A 244 -28.39 -12.29 29.23
N ALA A 245 -28.35 -10.97 29.42
CA ALA A 245 -28.75 -10.01 28.41
C ALA A 245 -27.78 -10.00 27.20
N PRO A 246 -28.26 -10.15 25.95
CA PRO A 246 -27.40 -10.21 24.75
C PRO A 246 -26.48 -8.99 24.58
N ASP A 247 -27.01 -7.78 24.70
CA ASP A 247 -26.21 -6.55 24.51
C ASP A 247 -25.12 -6.39 25.59
N ALA A 248 -25.43 -6.80 26.81
CA ALA A 248 -24.46 -6.80 27.91
C ALA A 248 -23.37 -7.86 27.68
N LEU A 249 -23.73 -9.02 27.12
CA LEU A 249 -22.77 -10.06 26.76
C LEU A 249 -21.83 -9.57 25.65
N VAL A 250 -22.36 -8.99 24.57
CA VAL A 250 -21.53 -8.47 23.46
C VAL A 250 -20.54 -7.43 23.96
N ARG A 251 -20.97 -6.50 24.83
CA ARG A 251 -20.09 -5.50 25.45
C ARG A 251 -18.99 -6.15 26.30
N ALA A 252 -19.37 -7.10 27.16
CA ALA A 252 -18.41 -7.80 28.01
C ALA A 252 -17.39 -8.59 27.17
N LEU A 253 -17.83 -9.27 26.11
CA LEU A 253 -16.95 -9.98 25.17
C LEU A 253 -15.98 -9.01 24.47
N GLY A 254 -16.45 -7.82 24.07
CA GLY A 254 -15.60 -6.77 23.50
C GLY A 254 -14.52 -6.28 24.47
N GLU A 255 -14.87 -6.05 25.75
CA GLU A 255 -13.91 -5.65 26.78
C GLU A 255 -12.81 -6.72 27.02
N HIS A 256 -13.19 -8.00 26.91
CA HIS A 256 -12.31 -9.15 27.07
C HIS A 256 -11.61 -9.59 25.77
N HIS A 257 -11.83 -8.94 24.63
CA HIS A 257 -11.20 -9.34 23.37
C HIS A 257 -9.69 -9.06 23.39
N PRO A 258 -8.80 -10.05 23.21
CA PRO A 258 -7.36 -9.82 23.24
C PRO A 258 -6.93 -8.86 22.13
N GLU A 259 -5.89 -8.05 22.36
CA GLU A 259 -5.38 -7.13 21.34
C GLU A 259 -4.85 -7.88 20.11
N PHE A 260 -4.34 -9.10 20.34
CA PHE A 260 -3.91 -10.01 19.29
C PHE A 260 -4.67 -11.32 19.42
N ALA A 261 -5.39 -11.71 18.36
CA ALA A 261 -6.16 -12.94 18.35
C ALA A 261 -5.27 -14.16 18.67
N PRO A 262 -5.59 -14.94 19.71
CA PRO A 262 -4.87 -16.18 20.04
C PRO A 262 -4.93 -17.21 18.91
N THR A 263 -4.07 -18.24 18.99
CA THR A 263 -3.93 -19.23 17.91
C THR A 263 -5.22 -20.03 17.74
N MET A 264 -5.89 -20.40 18.84
CA MET A 264 -7.16 -21.13 18.82
C MET A 264 -8.39 -20.24 18.95
N ALA A 265 -8.28 -18.92 18.71
CA ALA A 265 -9.42 -18.00 18.80
C ALA A 265 -10.62 -18.44 17.97
N ALA A 266 -10.39 -19.04 16.80
CA ALA A 266 -11.42 -19.56 15.93
C ALA A 266 -12.29 -20.65 16.60
N HIS A 267 -11.68 -21.56 17.36
CA HIS A 267 -12.44 -22.61 18.07
C HIS A 267 -13.27 -22.01 19.22
N VAL A 268 -12.72 -21.02 19.93
CA VAL A 268 -13.47 -20.30 20.98
C VAL A 268 -14.69 -19.59 20.38
N PHE A 269 -14.57 -19.02 19.18
CA PHE A 269 -15.68 -18.38 18.48
C PHE A 269 -16.76 -19.38 18.04
N VAL A 270 -16.38 -20.57 17.57
CA VAL A 270 -17.35 -21.64 17.28
C VAL A 270 -18.08 -22.04 18.56
N GLU A 271 -17.37 -22.29 19.65
CA GLU A 271 -17.97 -22.65 20.95
C GLU A 271 -18.93 -21.57 21.48
N LEU A 272 -18.56 -20.29 21.34
CA LEU A 272 -19.42 -19.15 21.70
C LEU A 272 -20.75 -19.19 20.93
N VAL A 273 -20.66 -19.38 19.62
CA VAL A 273 -21.79 -19.40 18.68
C VAL A 273 -22.68 -20.61 18.93
N GLU A 274 -22.10 -21.77 19.23
CA GLU A 274 -22.84 -22.98 19.62
C GLU A 274 -23.62 -22.78 20.92
N LYS A 275 -22.99 -22.16 21.93
CA LYS A 275 -23.57 -22.01 23.27
C LYS A 275 -24.61 -20.90 23.36
N ARG A 276 -24.41 -19.78 22.67
CA ARG A 276 -25.26 -18.57 22.80
C ARG A 276 -26.05 -18.20 21.57
N GLY A 277 -25.88 -18.90 20.45
CA GLY A 277 -26.76 -18.68 19.32
C GLY A 277 -26.53 -17.31 18.66
N ARG A 278 -27.65 -16.65 18.33
CA ARG A 278 -27.67 -15.31 17.73
C ARG A 278 -27.18 -14.19 18.65
N ASP A 279 -27.18 -14.39 19.97
CA ASP A 279 -26.82 -13.36 20.95
C ASP A 279 -25.40 -12.81 20.77
N VAL A 280 -24.47 -13.64 20.27
CA VAL A 280 -23.06 -13.29 20.11
C VAL A 280 -22.68 -12.89 18.68
N VAL A 281 -23.62 -12.93 17.74
CA VAL A 281 -23.36 -12.64 16.32
C VAL A 281 -22.75 -11.25 16.10
N PRO A 282 -23.21 -10.17 16.76
CA PRO A 282 -22.59 -8.85 16.60
C PRO A 282 -21.08 -8.86 16.93
N TYR A 283 -20.70 -9.50 18.04
CA TYR A 283 -19.30 -9.65 18.44
C TYR A 283 -18.51 -10.53 17.46
N VAL A 284 -19.13 -11.59 16.94
CA VAL A 284 -18.50 -12.48 15.95
C VAL A 284 -18.18 -11.72 14.68
N LEU A 285 -19.16 -11.01 14.12
CA LEU A 285 -19.02 -10.25 12.87
C LEU A 285 -17.92 -9.19 12.98
N GLU A 286 -17.89 -8.43 14.07
CA GLU A 286 -16.88 -7.40 14.33
C GLU A 286 -15.44 -7.96 14.34
N ASN A 287 -15.27 -9.22 14.72
CA ASN A 287 -13.95 -9.83 14.92
C ASN A 287 -13.59 -10.92 13.88
N LEU A 288 -14.43 -11.15 12.86
CA LEU A 288 -14.23 -12.20 11.85
C LEU A 288 -12.86 -12.15 11.18
N ARG A 289 -12.39 -10.95 10.81
CA ARG A 289 -11.11 -10.76 10.13
C ARG A 289 -9.91 -11.06 11.03
N SER A 290 -10.01 -10.66 12.30
CA SER A 290 -8.94 -10.84 13.29
C SER A 290 -8.77 -12.33 13.63
N VAL A 291 -9.90 -13.01 13.83
CA VAL A 291 -9.96 -14.40 14.30
C VAL A 291 -9.79 -15.43 13.18
N PHE A 292 -10.30 -15.13 11.99
CA PHE A 292 -10.22 -16.01 10.82
C PHE A 292 -9.44 -15.29 9.69
N PRO A 293 -8.11 -15.14 9.82
CA PRO A 293 -7.32 -14.44 8.82
C PRO A 293 -7.24 -15.21 7.50
N ARG A 294 -7.56 -14.54 6.39
CA ARG A 294 -7.52 -15.08 5.03
C ARG A 294 -6.09 -15.35 4.51
N TRP A 295 -5.09 -14.59 4.95
CA TRP A 295 -3.70 -14.69 4.46
C TRP A 295 -2.70 -14.88 5.60
N ALA A 296 -1.69 -15.70 5.35
CA ALA A 296 -0.45 -15.69 6.14
C ALA A 296 0.44 -14.53 5.63
N GLY A 297 0.51 -13.42 6.34
CA GLY A 297 1.32 -12.24 6.00
C GLY A 297 1.73 -11.42 7.22
N ARG A 298 2.46 -10.31 7.03
CA ARG A 298 3.02 -9.46 8.11
C ARG A 298 2.01 -9.00 9.17
N THR A 299 0.71 -9.00 8.87
CA THR A 299 -0.37 -8.65 9.79
C THR A 299 -1.09 -9.86 10.41
N SER A 300 -0.89 -11.07 9.90
CA SER A 300 -1.35 -12.30 10.57
C SER A 300 -0.23 -12.80 11.48
N ILE A 301 -0.34 -12.53 12.76
CA ILE A 301 0.75 -12.73 13.73
C ILE A 301 1.10 -14.22 13.93
N HIS A 302 0.31 -15.15 13.36
CA HIS A 302 0.47 -16.59 13.60
C HIS A 302 0.69 -17.47 12.36
N GLY A 303 0.80 -16.92 11.14
CA GLY A 303 1.11 -17.73 9.94
C GLY A 303 0.10 -18.86 9.63
N VAL A 304 -1.04 -18.91 10.33
CA VAL A 304 -2.09 -19.92 10.13
C VAL A 304 -2.94 -19.48 8.94
N LYS A 305 -2.73 -20.11 7.78
CA LYS A 305 -3.72 -20.10 6.70
C LYS A 305 -4.93 -20.89 7.16
N ASN A 306 -6.14 -20.35 7.02
CA ASN A 306 -7.39 -20.94 7.51
C ASN A 306 -7.29 -21.31 8.99
N ALA A 307 -7.76 -20.43 9.87
CA ALA A 307 -8.02 -20.88 11.23
C ALA A 307 -8.93 -22.12 11.13
N LYS A 308 -8.46 -23.25 11.67
CA LYS A 308 -8.98 -24.60 11.36
C LYS A 308 -10.49 -24.74 11.60
N ALA A 309 -11.06 -23.90 12.46
CA ALA A 309 -12.47 -23.90 12.80
C ALA A 309 -13.38 -23.14 11.82
N LEU A 310 -12.87 -22.48 10.76
CA LEU A 310 -13.73 -21.78 9.81
C LEU A 310 -14.75 -22.71 9.12
N PRO A 311 -14.38 -23.92 8.64
CA PRO A 311 -15.35 -24.87 8.10
C PRO A 311 -16.43 -25.29 9.11
N GLU A 312 -16.06 -25.44 10.39
CA GLU A 312 -17.01 -25.75 11.47
C GLU A 312 -18.03 -24.62 11.64
N LEU A 313 -17.57 -23.35 11.64
CA LEU A 313 -18.46 -22.19 11.68
C LEU A 313 -19.39 -22.13 10.46
N LEU A 314 -18.88 -22.36 9.26
CA LEU A 314 -19.69 -22.33 8.03
C LEU A 314 -20.77 -23.41 8.05
N GLU A 315 -20.43 -24.62 8.51
CA GLU A 315 -21.39 -25.73 8.64
C GLU A 315 -22.44 -25.44 9.71
N LEU A 316 -22.05 -24.87 10.85
CA LEU A 316 -22.98 -24.45 11.89
C LEU A 316 -23.96 -23.39 11.38
N CYS A 317 -23.46 -22.37 10.66
CA CYS A 317 -24.32 -21.36 10.03
C CYS A 317 -25.29 -21.99 9.02
N ARG A 318 -24.86 -23.00 8.27
CA ARG A 318 -25.69 -23.74 7.31
C ARG A 318 -26.83 -24.49 8.03
N VAL A 319 -26.51 -25.25 9.07
CA VAL A 319 -27.50 -26.01 9.88
C VAL A 319 -28.49 -25.08 10.57
N ARG A 320 -28.04 -23.92 11.05
CA ARG A 320 -28.86 -22.94 11.79
C ARG A 320 -29.57 -21.91 10.89
N GLY A 321 -29.32 -21.92 9.58
CA GLY A 321 -29.90 -20.97 8.63
C GLY A 321 -29.40 -19.53 8.79
N TRP A 322 -28.18 -19.33 9.28
CA TRP A 322 -27.59 -18.00 9.49
C TRP A 322 -26.81 -17.53 8.25
N GLU A 323 -27.57 -17.24 7.19
CA GLU A 323 -27.03 -16.86 5.88
C GLU A 323 -26.18 -15.58 5.94
N ASP A 324 -26.50 -14.64 6.83
CA ASP A 324 -25.78 -13.39 7.04
C ASP A 324 -24.36 -13.61 7.57
N VAL A 325 -24.21 -14.45 8.61
CA VAL A 325 -22.90 -14.80 9.19
C VAL A 325 -22.09 -15.64 8.23
N TRP A 326 -22.72 -16.62 7.58
CA TRP A 326 -22.10 -17.46 6.55
C TRP A 326 -21.54 -16.61 5.39
N ALA A 327 -22.34 -15.69 4.84
CA ALA A 327 -21.91 -14.86 3.73
C ALA A 327 -20.83 -13.84 4.12
N ALA A 328 -20.90 -13.30 5.34
CA ALA A 328 -19.85 -12.44 5.89
C ALA A 328 -18.53 -13.21 5.99
N ALA A 329 -18.53 -14.37 6.67
CA ALA A 329 -17.34 -15.19 6.88
C ALA A 329 -16.69 -15.63 5.55
N LEU A 330 -17.49 -15.97 4.54
CA LEU A 330 -16.96 -16.29 3.21
C LEU A 330 -16.27 -15.10 2.56
N ARG A 331 -16.88 -13.91 2.55
CA ARG A 331 -16.28 -12.74 1.89
C ARG A 331 -15.05 -12.20 2.63
N THR A 332 -14.99 -12.34 3.95
CA THR A 332 -13.97 -11.68 4.78
C THR A 332 -12.80 -12.59 5.13
N SER A 333 -13.07 -13.87 5.33
CA SER A 333 -12.19 -14.76 6.10
C SER A 333 -11.84 -16.07 5.38
N SER A 334 -12.58 -16.45 4.35
CA SER A 334 -12.30 -17.69 3.60
C SER A 334 -11.09 -17.57 2.67
N THR A 335 -10.38 -18.69 2.46
CA THR A 335 -9.39 -18.78 1.38
C THR A 335 -10.05 -18.95 0.02
N GLU A 336 -9.26 -18.78 -1.05
CA GLU A 336 -9.69 -18.98 -2.44
C GLU A 336 -10.27 -20.39 -2.64
N GLU A 337 -9.67 -21.42 -2.04
CA GLU A 337 -10.15 -22.79 -2.16
C GLU A 337 -11.48 -23.03 -1.44
N THR A 338 -11.65 -22.43 -0.26
CA THR A 338 -12.87 -22.57 0.55
C THR A 338 -14.02 -21.84 -0.14
N PHE A 339 -13.77 -20.61 -0.59
CA PHE A 339 -14.74 -19.81 -1.34
C PHE A 339 -15.18 -20.50 -2.63
N ASP A 340 -14.22 -20.94 -3.45
CA ASP A 340 -14.49 -21.65 -4.70
C ASP A 340 -15.31 -22.93 -4.47
N THR A 341 -15.00 -23.69 -3.41
CA THR A 341 -15.74 -24.89 -3.04
C THR A 341 -17.18 -24.58 -2.68
N GLU A 342 -17.43 -23.56 -1.87
CA GLU A 342 -18.79 -23.16 -1.45
C GLU A 342 -19.60 -22.60 -2.61
N VAL A 343 -19.00 -21.77 -3.48
CA VAL A 343 -19.67 -21.29 -4.71
C VAL A 343 -20.03 -22.46 -5.62
N ARG A 344 -19.11 -23.42 -5.80
CA ARG A 344 -19.38 -24.62 -6.61
C ARG A 344 -20.50 -25.47 -6.02
N LYS A 345 -20.61 -25.59 -4.70
CA LYS A 345 -21.73 -26.28 -4.04
C LYS A 345 -23.04 -25.56 -4.34
N LEU A 346 -23.10 -24.24 -4.21
CA LEU A 346 -24.31 -23.47 -4.52
C LEU A 346 -24.76 -23.62 -5.98
N VAL A 347 -23.81 -23.62 -6.92
CA VAL A 347 -24.13 -23.83 -8.34
C VAL A 347 -24.74 -25.23 -8.57
N LYS A 348 -24.25 -26.26 -7.87
CA LYS A 348 -24.83 -27.62 -7.93
C LYS A 348 -26.17 -27.74 -7.20
N ASP A 349 -26.31 -27.10 -6.04
CA ASP A 349 -27.55 -27.13 -5.27
C ASP A 349 -28.71 -26.44 -6.00
N ALA A 350 -28.42 -25.60 -6.99
CA ALA A 350 -29.42 -25.02 -7.89
C ALA A 350 -30.20 -26.06 -8.71
N ASP A 351 -29.73 -27.31 -8.79
CA ASP A 351 -30.49 -28.41 -9.37
C ASP A 351 -31.72 -28.78 -8.52
N ARG A 352 -31.70 -28.43 -7.22
CA ARG A 352 -32.78 -28.70 -6.26
C ARG A 352 -33.66 -27.47 -6.01
N ASP A 353 -33.05 -26.29 -5.84
CA ASP A 353 -33.76 -25.03 -5.53
C ASP A 353 -32.97 -23.81 -6.08
N GLU A 354 -33.26 -23.45 -7.33
CA GLU A 354 -32.58 -22.39 -8.06
C GLU A 354 -32.75 -20.99 -7.41
N PRO A 355 -33.97 -20.55 -6.98
CA PRO A 355 -34.13 -19.27 -6.31
C PRO A 355 -33.29 -19.12 -5.04
N VAL A 356 -33.20 -20.17 -4.22
CA VAL A 356 -32.39 -20.15 -2.99
C VAL A 356 -30.90 -20.11 -3.32
N ALA A 357 -30.44 -20.92 -4.28
CA ALA A 357 -29.04 -20.90 -4.73
C ALA A 357 -28.66 -19.51 -5.25
N ARG A 358 -29.51 -18.90 -6.10
CA ARG A 358 -29.28 -17.56 -6.66
C ARG A 358 -29.21 -16.49 -5.58
N ARG A 359 -30.13 -16.51 -4.59
CA ARG A 359 -30.10 -15.58 -3.44
C ARG A 359 -28.77 -15.69 -2.67
N ARG A 360 -28.32 -16.91 -2.37
CA ARG A 360 -27.07 -17.15 -1.62
C ARG A 360 -25.84 -16.73 -2.41
N LEU A 361 -25.81 -17.00 -3.72
CA LEU A 361 -24.75 -16.52 -4.60
C LEU A 361 -24.66 -14.98 -4.55
N LEU A 362 -25.78 -14.28 -4.61
CA LEU A 362 -25.81 -12.82 -4.52
C LEU A 362 -25.31 -12.30 -3.15
N GLN A 363 -25.56 -13.00 -2.05
CA GLN A 363 -25.08 -12.61 -0.72
C GLN A 363 -23.54 -12.69 -0.60
N VAL A 364 -22.91 -13.63 -1.31
CA VAL A 364 -21.45 -13.80 -1.29
C VAL A 364 -20.72 -13.08 -2.43
N ALA A 365 -21.47 -12.49 -3.36
CA ALA A 365 -20.89 -11.68 -4.43
C ALA A 365 -20.23 -10.41 -3.86
N GLY A 366 -19.07 -10.05 -4.43
CA GLY A 366 -18.36 -8.83 -4.08
C GLY A 366 -17.45 -8.95 -2.85
N ALA A 367 -16.88 -7.81 -2.45
CA ALA A 367 -16.00 -7.74 -1.29
C ALA A 367 -16.81 -7.59 0.01
N GLY A 368 -16.32 -8.16 1.10
CA GLY A 368 -16.90 -7.90 2.42
C GLY A 368 -16.72 -6.43 2.81
N ALA A 369 -17.74 -5.83 3.44
CA ALA A 369 -17.69 -4.42 3.87
C ALA A 369 -16.48 -4.10 4.78
N GLU A 370 -16.03 -5.09 5.56
CA GLU A 370 -14.80 -5.10 6.38
C GLU A 370 -13.51 -4.75 5.61
N TRP A 371 -13.52 -4.87 4.27
CA TRP A 371 -12.40 -4.57 3.37
C TRP A 371 -12.58 -3.28 2.57
N ASN A 372 -13.74 -2.64 2.69
CA ASN A 372 -14.01 -1.30 2.17
C ASN A 372 -13.55 -0.26 3.18
N LEU A 373 -12.23 -0.16 3.41
CA LEU A 373 -11.70 0.98 4.18
C LEU A 373 -12.08 2.29 3.47
N PRO A 374 -12.71 3.26 4.15
CA PRO A 374 -13.11 4.52 3.55
C PRO A 374 -11.92 5.19 2.85
N GLY A 375 -12.06 5.49 1.55
CA GLY A 375 -11.08 6.26 0.79
C GLY A 375 -9.83 5.52 0.28
N LEU A 376 -9.66 4.22 0.57
CA LEU A 376 -8.44 3.48 0.17
C LEU A 376 -8.68 2.36 -0.87
N GLY A 377 -9.93 1.96 -1.13
CA GLY A 377 -10.29 1.15 -2.31
C GLY A 377 -9.59 -0.21 -2.46
N PHE A 378 -9.05 -0.80 -1.39
CA PHE A 378 -8.32 -2.08 -1.43
C PHE A 378 -9.22 -3.32 -1.43
N ALA A 379 -10.53 -3.15 -1.64
CA ALA A 379 -11.50 -4.23 -1.65
C ALA A 379 -11.17 -5.26 -2.74
N ARG A 380 -10.74 -6.45 -2.34
CA ARG A 380 -10.41 -7.56 -3.23
C ARG A 380 -11.42 -8.67 -3.06
N VAL A 381 -12.06 -9.05 -4.17
CA VAL A 381 -12.87 -10.27 -4.23
C VAL A 381 -12.00 -11.53 -4.26
N LEU A 382 -12.59 -12.68 -3.97
CA LEU A 382 -11.95 -13.99 -4.04
C LEU A 382 -12.08 -14.54 -5.47
N PRO A 383 -10.98 -14.88 -6.17
CA PRO A 383 -11.09 -15.46 -7.50
C PRO A 383 -11.76 -16.84 -7.45
N LEU A 384 -12.51 -17.17 -8.52
CA LEU A 384 -13.00 -18.52 -8.74
C LEU A 384 -11.93 -19.35 -9.47
N LYS A 385 -12.02 -20.68 -9.38
CA LYS A 385 -11.30 -21.54 -10.34
C LYS A 385 -12.05 -21.57 -11.65
N ASP A 386 -11.32 -21.82 -12.75
CA ASP A 386 -11.87 -21.80 -14.10
C ASP A 386 -13.07 -22.75 -14.26
N ALA A 387 -12.96 -23.99 -13.77
CA ALA A 387 -14.06 -24.96 -13.80
C ALA A 387 -15.32 -24.49 -13.04
N THR A 388 -15.15 -23.78 -11.92
CA THR A 388 -16.27 -23.23 -11.15
C THR A 388 -16.88 -22.04 -11.89
N ALA A 389 -16.05 -21.19 -12.49
CA ALA A 389 -16.50 -20.08 -13.30
C ALA A 389 -17.28 -20.55 -14.53
N VAL A 390 -16.84 -21.61 -15.22
CA VAL A 390 -17.57 -22.23 -16.34
C VAL A 390 -18.91 -22.77 -15.88
N ALA A 391 -18.95 -23.57 -14.81
CA ALA A 391 -20.22 -24.11 -14.29
C ALA A 391 -21.20 -23.00 -13.87
N MET A 392 -20.68 -21.94 -13.25
CA MET A 392 -21.47 -20.77 -12.88
C MET A 392 -21.97 -20.01 -14.11
N TYR A 393 -21.15 -19.88 -15.15
CA TYR A 393 -21.51 -19.24 -16.40
C TYR A 393 -22.59 -19.99 -17.18
N GLU A 394 -22.46 -21.32 -17.27
CA GLU A 394 -23.43 -22.19 -17.94
C GLU A 394 -24.81 -22.13 -17.26
N ARG A 395 -24.84 -21.98 -15.93
CA ARG A 395 -26.09 -21.97 -15.15
C ARG A 395 -26.68 -20.57 -14.95
N PHE A 396 -25.84 -19.58 -14.67
CA PHE A 396 -26.21 -18.21 -14.28
C PHE A 396 -25.34 -17.16 -15.01
N PRO A 397 -25.46 -17.05 -16.34
CA PRO A 397 -24.61 -16.15 -17.12
C PRO A 397 -24.74 -14.68 -16.70
N GLU A 398 -25.92 -14.25 -16.24
CA GLU A 398 -26.15 -12.89 -15.75
C GLU A 398 -25.39 -12.59 -14.45
N LEU A 399 -25.20 -13.59 -13.59
CA LEU A 399 -24.39 -13.41 -12.38
C LEU A 399 -22.90 -13.22 -12.72
N MET A 400 -22.42 -13.94 -13.75
CA MET A 400 -21.05 -13.81 -14.25
C MET A 400 -20.79 -12.48 -14.96
N ARG A 401 -21.78 -11.92 -15.66
CA ARG A 401 -21.70 -10.58 -16.27
C ARG A 401 -21.77 -9.45 -15.23
N GLY A 402 -22.50 -9.66 -14.14
CA GLY A 402 -22.71 -8.67 -13.09
C GLY A 402 -21.94 -8.96 -11.79
N PRO A 403 -22.61 -9.43 -10.72
CA PRO A 403 -22.02 -9.50 -9.37
C PRO A 403 -20.72 -10.32 -9.24
N PHE A 404 -20.55 -11.38 -10.03
CA PHE A 404 -19.36 -12.24 -10.02
C PHE A 404 -18.30 -11.86 -11.05
N ARG A 405 -18.55 -10.84 -11.88
CA ARG A 405 -17.63 -10.38 -12.92
C ARG A 405 -16.21 -10.18 -12.37
N MET A 406 -16.06 -9.53 -11.23
CA MET A 406 -14.73 -9.28 -10.65
C MET A 406 -14.04 -10.55 -10.11
N HIS A 407 -14.79 -11.63 -9.83
CA HIS A 407 -14.23 -12.91 -9.37
C HIS A 407 -13.57 -13.71 -10.50
N VAL A 408 -13.75 -13.30 -11.75
CA VAL A 408 -13.07 -13.84 -12.94
C VAL A 408 -12.22 -12.79 -13.66
N ALA A 409 -11.82 -11.74 -12.94
CA ALA A 409 -10.90 -10.75 -13.48
C ALA A 409 -9.52 -11.38 -13.75
N SER A 410 -9.17 -11.58 -15.02
CA SER A 410 -7.86 -12.14 -15.38
C SER A 410 -6.71 -11.32 -14.80
N GLY A 411 -5.79 -11.99 -14.12
CA GLY A 411 -4.68 -11.34 -13.41
C GLY A 411 -3.56 -12.34 -13.12
N TRP A 412 -2.51 -11.92 -12.42
CA TRP A 412 -1.32 -12.76 -12.17
C TRP A 412 -1.60 -14.19 -11.63
N HIS A 413 -2.76 -14.43 -11.02
CA HIS A 413 -3.18 -15.70 -10.44
C HIS A 413 -3.96 -16.63 -11.40
N ALA A 414 -4.68 -16.12 -12.42
CA ALA A 414 -5.51 -16.95 -13.31
C ALA A 414 -5.81 -16.27 -14.67
N ALA A 415 -5.85 -17.08 -15.74
CA ALA A 415 -6.14 -16.64 -17.12
C ALA A 415 -7.57 -16.98 -17.60
N TYR A 416 -8.21 -18.01 -17.04
CA TYR A 416 -9.55 -18.50 -17.38
C TYR A 416 -9.77 -19.01 -18.82
N PRO A 417 -8.89 -19.89 -19.36
CA PRO A 417 -9.02 -20.40 -20.73
C PRO A 417 -10.33 -21.12 -21.05
N GLU A 418 -10.92 -21.87 -20.11
CA GLU A 418 -12.15 -22.61 -20.35
C GLU A 418 -13.36 -21.69 -20.38
N LEU A 419 -13.45 -20.73 -19.44
CA LEU A 419 -14.49 -19.70 -19.46
C LEU A 419 -14.43 -18.86 -20.74
N VAL A 420 -13.24 -18.46 -21.19
CA VAL A 420 -13.07 -17.69 -22.43
C VAL A 420 -13.54 -18.50 -23.64
N ALA A 421 -13.15 -19.78 -23.73
CA ALA A 421 -13.61 -20.65 -24.81
C ALA A 421 -15.13 -20.75 -24.85
N ARG A 422 -15.77 -20.94 -23.68
CA ARG A 422 -17.23 -21.04 -23.61
C ARG A 422 -17.94 -19.73 -23.95
N ALA A 423 -17.40 -18.59 -23.51
CA ALA A 423 -17.93 -17.27 -23.86
C ALA A 423 -17.80 -16.98 -25.37
N LEU A 424 -16.72 -17.42 -26.02
CA LEU A 424 -16.54 -17.33 -27.47
C LEU A 424 -17.56 -18.19 -28.21
N GLU A 425 -17.79 -19.43 -27.76
CA GLU A 425 -18.79 -20.34 -28.34
C GLU A 425 -20.20 -19.74 -28.28
N GLN A 426 -20.55 -19.11 -27.16
CA GLN A 426 -21.86 -18.46 -26.94
C GLN A 426 -21.94 -17.03 -27.52
N ARG A 427 -20.84 -16.51 -28.08
CA ARG A 427 -20.72 -15.11 -28.56
C ARG A 427 -21.12 -14.09 -27.49
N ASP A 428 -20.68 -14.32 -26.26
CA ASP A 428 -20.98 -13.45 -25.11
C ASP A 428 -20.04 -12.26 -25.08
N GLU A 429 -20.38 -11.33 -25.93
CA GLU A 429 -19.67 -10.09 -26.17
C GLU A 429 -19.43 -9.29 -24.86
N GLU A 430 -20.40 -9.18 -23.97
CA GLU A 430 -20.24 -8.40 -22.73
C GLU A 430 -19.15 -8.99 -21.82
N LEU A 431 -19.17 -10.31 -21.61
CA LEU A 431 -18.17 -10.99 -20.78
C LEU A 431 -16.78 -10.97 -21.45
N LEU A 432 -16.73 -11.14 -22.77
CA LEU A 432 -15.48 -11.10 -23.54
C LEU A 432 -14.81 -9.72 -23.45
N ASP A 433 -15.56 -8.62 -23.57
CA ASP A 433 -15.03 -7.26 -23.40
C ASP A 433 -14.43 -7.06 -22.01
N PHE A 434 -15.12 -7.56 -20.97
CA PHE A 434 -14.60 -7.45 -19.63
C PHE A 434 -13.31 -8.26 -19.44
N ILE A 435 -13.28 -9.52 -19.87
CA ILE A 435 -12.08 -10.36 -19.74
C ILE A 435 -10.93 -9.73 -20.54
N ALA A 436 -11.19 -9.25 -21.75
CA ALA A 436 -10.22 -8.52 -22.57
C ALA A 436 -9.68 -7.27 -21.85
N SER A 437 -10.53 -6.49 -21.16
CA SER A 437 -10.10 -5.31 -20.38
C SER A 437 -9.09 -5.65 -19.28
N ARG A 438 -9.15 -6.86 -18.73
CA ARG A 438 -8.23 -7.33 -17.69
C ARG A 438 -7.00 -7.96 -18.33
N ALA A 439 -7.19 -8.85 -19.30
CA ALA A 439 -6.13 -9.55 -20.01
C ALA A 439 -5.17 -8.61 -20.76
N ALA A 440 -5.67 -7.51 -21.34
CA ALA A 440 -4.86 -6.50 -22.04
C ALA A 440 -3.88 -5.73 -21.13
N THR A 441 -3.98 -5.91 -19.80
CA THR A 441 -3.08 -5.30 -18.81
C THR A 441 -2.03 -6.27 -18.26
N GLN A 442 -2.10 -7.55 -18.66
CA GLN A 442 -1.25 -8.61 -18.10
C GLN A 442 -0.14 -9.01 -19.08
N PHE A 443 1.02 -9.35 -18.53
CA PHE A 443 2.10 -9.99 -19.26
C PHE A 443 2.00 -11.50 -19.08
N VAL A 444 2.47 -12.28 -20.07
CA VAL A 444 2.71 -13.71 -19.87
C VAL A 444 3.77 -13.86 -18.76
N PRO A 445 3.50 -14.59 -17.65
CA PRO A 445 4.43 -14.67 -16.52
C PRO A 445 5.77 -15.31 -16.90
N GLU A 446 6.90 -14.66 -16.62
CA GLU A 446 8.24 -15.19 -16.96
C GLU A 446 8.73 -16.30 -16.03
N HIS A 447 8.29 -16.27 -14.77
CA HIS A 447 8.73 -17.20 -13.70
C HIS A 447 7.59 -18.09 -13.19
N GLY A 448 6.75 -18.61 -14.10
CA GLY A 448 5.64 -19.51 -13.79
C GLY A 448 5.90 -20.95 -14.23
N ALA A 449 5.14 -21.89 -13.68
CA ALA A 449 5.05 -23.22 -14.26
C ALA A 449 4.59 -23.13 -15.72
N ASP A 450 5.20 -23.91 -16.62
CA ASP A 450 4.97 -23.93 -18.07
C ASP A 450 3.46 -23.95 -18.44
N LYS A 451 2.66 -24.69 -17.65
CA LYS A 451 1.19 -24.72 -17.78
C LYS A 451 0.55 -23.33 -17.75
N ARG A 452 0.93 -22.47 -16.80
CA ARG A 452 0.33 -21.13 -16.63
C ARG A 452 0.70 -20.19 -17.78
N GLN A 453 1.91 -20.30 -18.30
CA GLN A 453 2.34 -19.54 -19.48
C GLN A 453 1.49 -19.93 -20.69
N LYS A 454 1.31 -21.24 -20.92
CA LYS A 454 0.46 -21.76 -22.00
C LYS A 454 -0.99 -21.32 -21.89
N GLU A 455 -1.58 -21.34 -20.70
CA GLU A 455 -2.94 -20.85 -20.45
C GLU A 455 -3.09 -19.37 -20.81
N TRP A 456 -2.14 -18.53 -20.38
CA TRP A 456 -2.14 -17.11 -20.70
C TRP A 456 -1.99 -16.84 -22.20
N THR A 457 -1.04 -17.50 -22.86
CA THR A 457 -0.86 -17.38 -24.31
C THR A 457 -2.13 -17.77 -25.05
N ARG A 458 -2.75 -18.91 -24.69
CA ARG A 458 -4.00 -19.38 -25.29
C ARG A 458 -5.13 -18.36 -25.16
N VAL A 459 -5.31 -17.76 -23.99
CA VAL A 459 -6.35 -16.74 -23.76
C VAL A 459 -6.08 -15.48 -24.58
N LEU A 460 -4.85 -14.98 -24.57
CA LEU A 460 -4.50 -13.76 -25.30
C LEU A 460 -4.63 -13.95 -26.82
N ASP A 461 -4.27 -15.11 -27.34
CA ASP A 461 -4.42 -15.43 -28.77
C ASP A 461 -5.90 -15.60 -29.15
N ALA A 462 -6.68 -16.33 -28.36
CA ALA A 462 -8.10 -16.52 -28.62
C ALA A 462 -8.88 -15.19 -28.62
N LEU A 463 -8.59 -14.31 -27.66
CA LEU A 463 -9.19 -12.97 -27.63
C LEU A 463 -8.71 -12.11 -28.81
N ALA A 464 -7.40 -12.09 -29.10
CA ALA A 464 -6.89 -11.31 -30.23
C ALA A 464 -7.51 -11.76 -31.56
N GLU A 465 -7.63 -13.07 -31.80
CA GLU A 465 -8.28 -13.63 -32.99
C GLU A 465 -9.76 -13.29 -33.07
N HIS A 466 -10.47 -13.30 -31.93
CA HIS A 466 -11.87 -12.87 -31.88
C HIS A 466 -12.03 -11.44 -32.37
N TYR A 467 -11.28 -10.50 -31.79
CA TYR A 467 -11.35 -9.09 -32.18
C TYR A 467 -10.85 -8.86 -33.61
N GLU A 468 -9.82 -9.58 -34.08
CA GLU A 468 -9.33 -9.46 -35.46
C GLU A 468 -10.37 -9.87 -36.51
N LYS A 469 -11.27 -10.80 -36.18
CA LYS A 469 -12.36 -11.27 -37.06
C LYS A 469 -13.57 -10.34 -37.09
N LEU A 470 -13.66 -9.37 -36.17
CA LEU A 470 -14.78 -8.44 -36.14
C LEU A 470 -14.77 -7.53 -37.38
N PRO A 471 -15.94 -7.17 -37.93
CA PRO A 471 -16.03 -6.21 -39.03
C PRO A 471 -15.38 -4.88 -38.66
N LYS A 472 -14.43 -4.45 -39.49
CA LYS A 472 -13.76 -3.14 -39.38
C LYS A 472 -14.62 -2.04 -39.99
N GLU A 473 -15.30 -2.37 -41.08
CA GLU A 473 -16.32 -1.55 -41.70
C GLU A 473 -17.56 -1.49 -40.79
N GLY A 474 -18.20 -0.32 -40.71
CA GLY A 474 -19.35 -0.10 -39.82
C GLY A 474 -19.00 0.09 -38.33
N GLY A 475 -17.72 0.10 -37.97
CA GLY A 475 -17.28 0.47 -36.61
C GLY A 475 -17.49 -0.58 -35.53
N VAL A 476 -17.87 -1.83 -35.89
CA VAL A 476 -18.11 -2.91 -34.91
C VAL A 476 -16.84 -3.18 -34.10
N PHE A 477 -15.70 -3.42 -34.76
CA PHE A 477 -14.42 -3.56 -34.06
C PHE A 477 -14.16 -2.40 -33.09
N ALA A 478 -14.32 -1.16 -33.56
CA ALA A 478 -14.01 0.05 -32.79
C ALA A 478 -14.84 0.13 -31.52
N ARG A 479 -16.15 -0.13 -31.62
CA ARG A 479 -17.07 -0.10 -30.49
C ARG A 479 -16.69 -1.14 -29.43
N ARG A 480 -16.44 -2.38 -29.85
CA ARG A 480 -16.11 -3.49 -28.95
C ARG A 480 -14.75 -3.28 -28.28
N ALA A 481 -13.74 -2.89 -29.06
CA ALA A 481 -12.42 -2.57 -28.51
C ALA A 481 -12.46 -1.36 -27.55
N ALA A 482 -13.26 -0.33 -27.86
CA ALA A 482 -13.46 0.81 -26.97
C ALA A 482 -14.17 0.42 -25.66
N ASN A 483 -15.18 -0.45 -25.70
CA ASN A 483 -15.81 -0.99 -24.48
C ASN A 483 -14.80 -1.72 -23.58
N ALA A 484 -13.97 -2.60 -24.17
CA ALA A 484 -12.92 -3.31 -23.43
C ALA A 484 -11.89 -2.33 -22.85
N LEU A 485 -11.41 -1.37 -23.64
CA LEU A 485 -10.44 -0.37 -23.20
C LEU A 485 -11.00 0.60 -22.15
N GLY A 486 -12.27 0.99 -22.27
CA GLY A 486 -12.97 1.84 -21.31
C GLY A 486 -13.13 1.17 -19.93
N ALA A 487 -13.19 -0.16 -19.90
CA ALA A 487 -13.24 -0.93 -18.65
C ALA A 487 -11.86 -1.18 -18.01
N VAL A 488 -10.75 -0.78 -18.64
CA VAL A 488 -9.40 -0.93 -18.08
C VAL A 488 -9.25 -0.03 -16.86
N PRO A 489 -8.88 -0.52 -15.66
CA PRO A 489 -8.83 0.30 -14.46
C PRO A 489 -7.68 1.31 -14.54
N ALA A 490 -7.85 2.45 -13.88
CA ALA A 490 -6.76 3.40 -13.68
C ALA A 490 -5.55 2.73 -13.01
N PHE A 491 -4.34 3.14 -13.40
CA PHE A 491 -3.07 2.64 -12.84
C PHE A 491 -2.84 1.11 -12.94
N SER A 492 -3.61 0.40 -13.77
CA SER A 492 -3.43 -1.04 -13.98
C SER A 492 -2.23 -1.39 -14.88
N ILE A 493 -1.81 -0.46 -15.74
CA ILE A 493 -0.67 -0.60 -16.65
C ILE A 493 0.56 0.07 -16.03
N TRP A 494 1.55 -0.75 -15.67
CA TRP A 494 2.80 -0.29 -15.02
C TRP A 494 3.98 -0.18 -15.99
N ASP A 495 4.07 -1.10 -16.96
CA ASP A 495 5.14 -1.14 -17.97
C ASP A 495 4.52 -1.35 -19.35
N PHE A 496 4.17 -0.24 -20.00
CA PHE A 496 3.42 -0.25 -21.25
C PHE A 496 4.24 -0.79 -22.43
N ASP A 497 5.53 -0.45 -22.50
CA ASP A 497 6.41 -0.89 -23.58
C ASP A 497 6.58 -2.42 -23.54
N ARG A 498 6.75 -2.99 -22.34
CA ARG A 498 6.78 -4.44 -22.17
C ARG A 498 5.45 -5.11 -22.52
N LEU A 499 4.30 -4.47 -22.26
CA LEU A 499 2.99 -5.02 -22.60
C LEU A 499 2.87 -5.10 -24.13
N LEU A 500 3.23 -4.03 -24.82
CA LEU A 500 3.24 -4.01 -26.28
C LEU A 500 4.17 -5.09 -26.86
N MET A 501 5.32 -5.36 -26.25
CA MET A 501 6.20 -6.44 -26.73
C MET A 501 5.64 -7.85 -26.51
N ARG A 502 4.92 -8.08 -25.41
CA ARG A 502 4.59 -9.45 -24.95
C ARG A 502 3.12 -9.83 -25.07
N ASN A 503 2.21 -8.88 -25.25
CA ASN A 503 0.78 -9.13 -25.28
C ASN A 503 0.20 -8.78 -26.67
N ARG A 504 -0.21 -9.81 -27.42
CA ARG A 504 -0.78 -9.65 -28.77
C ARG A 504 -2.08 -8.84 -28.76
N LEU A 505 -2.95 -9.07 -27.79
CA LEU A 505 -4.21 -8.35 -27.63
C LEU A 505 -3.95 -6.85 -27.37
N THR A 506 -2.98 -6.53 -26.49
CA THR A 506 -2.59 -5.13 -26.25
C THR A 506 -2.07 -4.47 -27.53
N ARG A 507 -1.24 -5.14 -28.33
CA ARG A 507 -0.79 -4.59 -29.62
C ARG A 507 -1.95 -4.35 -30.59
N LEU A 508 -2.90 -5.28 -30.65
CA LEU A 508 -4.09 -5.13 -31.48
C LEU A 508 -4.84 -3.87 -31.09
N PHE A 509 -5.10 -3.66 -29.80
CA PHE A 509 -5.86 -2.51 -29.31
C PHE A 509 -5.12 -1.17 -29.40
N PHE A 510 -3.80 -1.12 -29.20
CA PHE A 510 -3.06 0.16 -29.04
C PHE A 510 -2.17 0.57 -30.22
N GLN A 511 -1.86 -0.33 -31.16
CA GLN A 511 -0.94 -0.05 -32.28
C GLN A 511 -1.49 -0.42 -33.66
N ARG A 512 -2.23 -1.52 -33.77
CA ARG A 512 -2.62 -2.08 -35.09
C ARG A 512 -3.98 -1.62 -35.60
N SER A 513 -4.73 -0.86 -34.80
CA SER A 513 -6.15 -0.59 -35.05
C SER A 513 -6.50 0.89 -35.11
N ASP A 514 -5.51 1.76 -35.23
CA ASP A 514 -5.69 3.21 -35.13
C ASP A 514 -6.70 3.74 -36.17
N ASP A 515 -6.65 3.23 -37.40
CA ASP A 515 -7.58 3.63 -38.47
C ASP A 515 -9.02 3.14 -38.23
N PHE A 516 -9.19 2.04 -37.49
CA PHE A 516 -10.49 1.45 -37.23
C PHE A 516 -11.25 2.23 -36.16
N TYR A 517 -10.58 2.79 -35.15
CA TYR A 517 -11.28 3.57 -34.12
C TYR A 517 -11.95 4.83 -34.67
N LEU A 518 -11.32 5.48 -35.65
CA LEU A 518 -11.93 6.64 -36.30
C LEU A 518 -13.24 6.25 -37.00
N ALA A 519 -13.47 4.95 -37.30
CA ALA A 519 -14.71 4.42 -37.89
C ALA A 519 -15.98 4.72 -37.08
N ASP A 520 -15.87 4.88 -35.75
CA ASP A 520 -16.99 5.13 -34.84
C ASP A 520 -16.74 6.36 -33.95
N PRO A 521 -17.52 7.45 -34.08
CA PRO A 521 -17.39 8.63 -33.23
C PRO A 521 -17.56 8.34 -31.74
N LEU A 522 -18.45 7.41 -31.37
CA LEU A 522 -18.72 7.09 -29.97
C LEU A 522 -17.54 6.34 -29.33
N ALA A 523 -16.91 5.42 -30.07
CA ALA A 523 -15.70 4.74 -29.62
C ALA A 523 -14.59 5.74 -29.24
N VAL A 524 -14.36 6.78 -30.06
CA VAL A 524 -13.33 7.79 -29.76
C VAL A 524 -13.65 8.59 -28.50
N ARG A 525 -14.92 8.92 -28.28
CA ARG A 525 -15.37 9.60 -27.06
C ARG A 525 -15.14 8.72 -25.83
N ASP A 526 -15.53 7.45 -25.88
CA ASP A 526 -15.33 6.50 -24.78
C ASP A 526 -13.83 6.35 -24.43
N LEU A 527 -12.94 6.36 -25.43
CA LEU A 527 -11.50 6.31 -25.20
C LEU A 527 -10.96 7.58 -24.50
N LEU A 528 -11.54 8.76 -24.75
CA LEU A 528 -11.18 10.00 -24.06
C LEU A 528 -11.63 10.00 -22.59
N GLU A 529 -12.82 9.45 -22.34
CA GLU A 529 -13.44 9.36 -21.01
C GLU A 529 -12.89 8.19 -20.17
N ALA A 530 -12.14 7.27 -20.80
CA ALA A 530 -11.56 6.11 -20.13
C ALA A 530 -10.70 6.49 -18.91
N PRO A 531 -10.77 5.71 -17.81
CA PRO A 531 -10.03 6.01 -16.58
C PRO A 531 -8.52 5.75 -16.69
N GLN A 532 -8.08 4.97 -17.67
CA GLN A 532 -6.67 4.62 -17.89
C GLN A 532 -5.96 5.63 -18.83
N ILE A 533 -4.86 6.22 -18.37
CA ILE A 533 -4.11 7.26 -19.10
C ILE A 533 -3.56 6.78 -20.46
N HIS A 534 -3.19 5.51 -20.57
CA HIS A 534 -2.70 4.95 -21.83
C HIS A 534 -3.80 4.89 -22.91
N VAL A 535 -5.06 4.67 -22.48
CA VAL A 535 -6.24 4.66 -23.35
C VAL A 535 -6.57 6.08 -23.81
N GLN A 536 -6.53 7.06 -22.89
CA GLN A 536 -6.67 8.47 -23.26
C GLN A 536 -5.56 8.93 -24.21
N ALA A 537 -4.32 8.47 -23.99
CA ALA A 537 -3.20 8.76 -24.88
C ALA A 537 -3.39 8.16 -26.28
N LEU A 538 -4.02 6.98 -26.40
CA LEU A 538 -4.46 6.46 -27.69
C LEU A 538 -5.45 7.44 -28.35
N ALA A 539 -6.52 7.83 -27.66
CA ALA A 539 -7.50 8.77 -28.21
C ALA A 539 -6.88 10.09 -28.70
N PHE A 540 -5.99 10.71 -27.91
CA PHE A 540 -5.29 11.92 -28.32
C PHE A 540 -4.43 11.71 -29.57
N ARG A 541 -3.72 10.58 -29.67
CA ARG A 541 -2.96 10.25 -30.88
C ARG A 541 -3.87 10.10 -32.09
N LEU A 542 -5.01 9.43 -31.96
CA LEU A 542 -5.99 9.24 -33.03
C LEU A 542 -6.54 10.57 -33.53
N LEU A 543 -6.98 11.42 -32.61
CA LEU A 543 -7.55 12.75 -32.92
C LEU A 543 -6.50 13.74 -33.43
N GLY A 544 -5.22 13.57 -33.09
CA GLY A 544 -4.12 14.38 -33.58
C GLY A 544 -3.56 13.97 -34.95
N ARG A 545 -4.11 12.93 -35.59
CA ARG A 545 -3.64 12.51 -36.93
C ARG A 545 -4.03 13.51 -37.99
N ASP A 546 -3.18 13.65 -39.01
CA ASP A 546 -3.49 14.48 -40.16
C ASP A 546 -4.47 13.78 -41.10
N SER A 547 -5.77 13.80 -40.76
CA SER A 547 -6.84 13.27 -41.61
C SER A 547 -8.13 14.08 -41.45
N PRO A 548 -8.95 14.22 -42.51
CA PRO A 548 -10.23 14.94 -42.43
C PRO A 548 -11.15 14.37 -41.34
N ARG A 549 -11.15 13.05 -41.19
CA ARG A 549 -11.97 12.33 -40.21
C ARG A 549 -11.53 12.62 -38.77
N ALA A 550 -10.22 12.59 -38.50
CA ALA A 550 -9.69 12.94 -37.18
C ALA A 550 -9.99 14.40 -36.81
N ARG A 551 -9.91 15.34 -37.76
CA ARG A 551 -10.27 16.75 -37.55
C ARG A 551 -11.75 16.93 -37.18
N ALA A 552 -12.64 16.29 -37.93
CA ALA A 552 -14.08 16.33 -37.63
C ALA A 552 -14.38 15.73 -36.24
N LEU A 553 -13.79 14.58 -35.91
CA LEU A 553 -13.97 13.95 -34.59
C LEU A 553 -13.34 14.75 -33.44
N ALA A 554 -12.23 15.44 -33.69
CA ALA A 554 -11.58 16.29 -32.68
C ALA A 554 -12.49 17.48 -32.33
N MET A 555 -13.14 18.07 -33.33
CA MET A 555 -14.16 19.10 -33.11
C MET A 555 -15.35 18.53 -32.32
N LEU A 556 -15.91 17.38 -32.70
CA LEU A 556 -17.03 16.77 -31.96
C LEU A 556 -16.74 16.46 -30.48
N ASN A 557 -15.47 16.39 -30.08
CA ASN A 557 -15.03 16.12 -28.71
C ASN A 557 -14.30 17.32 -28.08
N LEU A 558 -14.54 18.54 -28.58
CA LEU A 558 -13.89 19.75 -28.11
C LEU A 558 -14.09 20.00 -26.61
N ASP A 559 -15.27 19.64 -26.10
CA ASP A 559 -15.65 19.74 -24.68
C ASP A 559 -14.70 18.96 -23.76
N LEU A 560 -14.28 17.77 -24.18
CA LEU A 560 -13.32 16.94 -23.45
C LEU A 560 -11.87 17.37 -23.70
N LEU A 561 -11.54 17.76 -24.93
CA LEU A 561 -10.19 18.17 -25.31
C LEU A 561 -9.76 19.47 -24.61
N GLN A 562 -10.63 20.46 -24.49
CA GLN A 562 -10.28 21.75 -23.86
C GLN A 562 -9.81 21.59 -22.40
N ALA A 563 -10.31 20.57 -21.69
CA ALA A 563 -9.94 20.32 -20.30
C ALA A 563 -8.47 19.86 -20.17
N THR A 564 -7.89 19.30 -21.24
CA THR A 564 -6.51 18.79 -21.25
C THR A 564 -5.45 19.89 -21.14
N LEU A 565 -5.80 21.12 -21.52
CA LEU A 565 -4.93 22.29 -21.37
C LEU A 565 -4.55 22.51 -19.90
N LEU A 566 -5.54 22.44 -19.00
CA LEU A 566 -5.36 22.78 -17.58
C LEU A 566 -5.16 21.56 -16.67
N ARG A 567 -5.57 20.36 -17.10
CA ARG A 567 -5.42 19.13 -16.31
C ARG A 567 -3.93 18.73 -16.16
N PRO A 568 -3.53 18.13 -15.03
CA PRO A 568 -2.24 17.46 -14.90
C PRO A 568 -2.11 16.28 -15.89
N LEU A 569 -1.14 16.37 -16.80
CA LEU A 569 -0.83 15.33 -17.79
C LEU A 569 0.68 15.12 -17.88
N HIS A 570 1.09 13.90 -18.20
CA HIS A 570 2.48 13.62 -18.55
C HIS A 570 2.87 14.36 -19.84
N ARG A 571 4.11 14.84 -19.93
CA ARG A 571 4.60 15.67 -21.06
C ARG A 571 4.30 15.05 -22.43
N ARG A 572 4.59 13.75 -22.60
CA ARG A 572 4.34 13.02 -23.86
C ARG A 572 2.84 12.97 -24.23
N THR A 573 1.97 12.70 -23.26
CA THR A 573 0.51 12.67 -23.45
C THR A 573 -0.02 14.05 -23.82
N ARG A 574 0.55 15.11 -23.23
CA ARG A 574 0.18 16.49 -23.53
C ARG A 574 0.52 16.91 -24.96
N HIS A 575 1.66 16.47 -25.50
CA HIS A 575 1.97 16.71 -26.92
C HIS A 575 0.92 16.08 -27.85
N ALA A 576 0.47 14.86 -27.56
CA ALA A 576 -0.61 14.24 -28.33
C ALA A 576 -1.94 15.02 -28.18
N ALA A 577 -2.26 15.49 -26.97
CA ALA A 577 -3.45 16.30 -26.74
C ALA A 577 -3.40 17.65 -27.50
N PHE A 578 -2.23 18.29 -27.58
CA PHE A 578 -2.04 19.51 -28.37
C PHE A 578 -2.25 19.28 -29.86
N ALA A 579 -1.83 18.14 -30.40
CA ALA A 579 -2.11 17.78 -31.79
C ALA A 579 -3.63 17.62 -32.03
N ALA A 580 -4.35 16.96 -31.11
CA ALA A 580 -5.80 16.84 -31.18
C ALA A 580 -6.51 18.21 -31.08
N LEU A 581 -6.06 19.08 -30.17
CA LEU A 581 -6.55 20.46 -30.04
C LEU A 581 -6.29 21.29 -31.29
N ALA A 582 -5.13 21.13 -31.93
CA ALA A 582 -4.83 21.77 -33.21
C ALA A 582 -5.85 21.37 -34.27
N ASN A 583 -6.13 20.07 -34.39
CA ASN A 583 -7.11 19.56 -35.35
C ASN A 583 -8.52 20.10 -35.10
N ALA A 584 -8.95 20.21 -33.84
CA ALA A 584 -10.24 20.83 -33.51
C ALA A 584 -10.25 22.34 -33.85
N ALA A 585 -9.22 23.08 -33.43
CA ALA A 585 -9.14 24.53 -33.65
C ALA A 585 -8.98 24.94 -35.12
N LEU A 586 -8.34 24.10 -35.94
CA LEU A 586 -8.14 24.38 -37.37
C LEU A 586 -9.36 24.00 -38.22
N HIS A 587 -10.29 23.20 -37.68
CA HIS A 587 -11.49 22.77 -38.39
C HIS A 587 -12.51 23.88 -38.53
N ASP A 588 -12.74 24.65 -37.46
CA ASP A 588 -13.79 25.67 -37.40
C ASP A 588 -13.36 26.90 -36.55
N VAL A 589 -13.84 28.08 -36.94
CA VAL A 589 -13.49 29.35 -36.29
C VAL A 589 -14.09 29.47 -34.89
N GLU A 590 -15.27 28.92 -34.64
CA GLU A 590 -15.87 28.92 -33.29
C GLU A 590 -15.08 28.02 -32.33
N ALA A 591 -14.61 26.87 -32.81
CA ALA A 591 -13.71 26.00 -32.06
C ALA A 591 -12.41 26.73 -31.66
N ALA A 592 -11.79 27.46 -32.59
CA ALA A 592 -10.64 28.30 -32.30
C ALA A 592 -10.96 29.39 -31.27
N ARG A 593 -12.09 30.08 -31.42
CA ARG A 593 -12.53 31.14 -30.51
C ARG A 593 -12.74 30.63 -29.08
N MET A 594 -13.26 29.41 -28.91
CA MET A 594 -13.41 28.77 -27.60
C MET A 594 -12.07 28.38 -26.96
N LEU A 595 -11.11 27.89 -27.76
CA LEU A 595 -9.84 27.38 -27.24
C LEU A 595 -8.80 28.47 -26.93
N LEU A 596 -8.73 29.53 -27.75
CA LEU A 596 -7.70 30.56 -27.64
C LEU A 596 -7.60 31.21 -26.25
N PRO A 597 -8.70 31.61 -25.58
CA PRO A 597 -8.63 32.14 -24.22
C PRO A 597 -7.93 31.17 -23.26
N ARG A 598 -8.31 29.89 -23.28
CA ARG A 598 -7.70 28.86 -22.42
C ARG A 598 -6.24 28.60 -22.77
N MET A 599 -5.88 28.59 -24.06
CA MET A 599 -4.48 28.47 -24.48
C MET A 599 -3.65 29.63 -23.91
N ARG A 600 -4.16 30.87 -23.95
CA ARG A 600 -3.51 32.05 -23.36
C ARG A 600 -3.38 31.92 -21.84
N ASP A 601 -4.45 31.52 -21.15
CA ASP A 601 -4.43 31.34 -19.69
C ASP A 601 -3.39 30.30 -19.25
N THR A 602 -3.14 29.27 -20.06
CA THR A 602 -2.18 28.22 -19.70
C THR A 602 -0.73 28.68 -19.64
N PHE A 603 -0.38 29.86 -20.18
CA PHE A 603 0.95 30.44 -20.01
C PHE A 603 1.26 30.83 -18.56
N ALA A 604 0.24 31.02 -17.71
CA ALA A 604 0.40 31.25 -16.28
C ALA A 604 0.86 30.00 -15.52
N LEU A 605 0.78 28.80 -16.13
CA LEU A 605 1.22 27.56 -15.50
C LEU A 605 2.76 27.49 -15.42
N PRO A 606 3.32 26.81 -14.39
CA PRO A 606 4.77 26.63 -14.29
C PRO A 606 5.38 25.84 -15.46
N ASP A 607 6.58 26.21 -15.88
CA ASP A 607 7.30 25.54 -16.99
C ASP A 607 7.64 24.08 -16.68
N LYS A 608 7.72 23.73 -15.40
CA LYS A 608 8.09 22.39 -14.96
C LYS A 608 7.03 21.37 -15.39
N ARG A 609 7.38 20.53 -16.38
CA ARG A 609 6.54 19.49 -17.01
C ARG A 609 5.45 20.00 -17.96
N TYR A 610 5.38 21.31 -18.22
CA TYR A 610 4.48 21.90 -19.20
C TYR A 610 5.29 22.34 -20.45
N PRO A 611 5.05 21.76 -21.65
CA PRO A 611 5.79 22.09 -22.87
C PRO A 611 5.25 23.39 -23.48
N LYS A 612 5.66 24.54 -22.94
CA LYS A 612 5.21 25.86 -23.42
C LYS A 612 5.60 26.12 -24.88
N GLU A 613 6.68 25.53 -25.35
CA GLU A 613 7.15 25.66 -26.73
C GLU A 613 6.12 25.08 -27.72
N ALA A 614 5.57 23.91 -27.40
CA ALA A 614 4.53 23.28 -28.20
C ALA A 614 3.17 24.00 -28.08
N LEU A 615 2.91 24.66 -26.94
CA LEU A 615 1.76 25.53 -26.79
C LEU A 615 1.86 26.79 -27.66
N VAL A 616 3.04 27.41 -27.72
CA VAL A 616 3.33 28.54 -28.63
C VAL A 616 3.13 28.12 -30.07
N GLU A 617 3.65 26.95 -30.47
CA GLU A 617 3.45 26.41 -31.81
C GLU A 617 1.96 26.20 -32.14
N LEU A 618 1.20 25.63 -31.20
CA LEU A 618 -0.25 25.46 -31.33
C LEU A 618 -0.96 26.81 -31.54
N LEU A 619 -0.68 27.79 -30.68
CA LEU A 619 -1.27 29.12 -30.75
C LEU A 619 -0.93 29.82 -32.07
N ALA A 620 0.34 29.74 -32.51
CA ALA A 620 0.79 30.29 -33.78
C ALA A 620 0.06 29.67 -34.99
N LYS A 621 -0.14 28.34 -35.00
CA LYS A 621 -0.90 27.65 -36.06
C LYS A 621 -2.34 28.14 -36.12
N VAL A 622 -3.01 28.24 -34.97
CA VAL A 622 -4.42 28.69 -34.90
C VAL A 622 -4.56 30.14 -35.37
N LEU A 623 -3.69 31.05 -34.90
CA LEU A 623 -3.73 32.48 -35.28
C LEU A 623 -3.24 32.75 -36.71
N THR A 624 -2.49 31.83 -37.31
CA THR A 624 -2.13 31.89 -38.73
C THR A 624 -3.33 31.51 -39.59
N ARG A 625 -4.10 30.49 -39.17
CA ARG A 625 -5.31 30.05 -39.87
C ARG A 625 -6.48 31.03 -39.75
N TRP A 626 -6.63 31.65 -38.57
CA TRP A 626 -7.71 32.59 -38.24
C TRP A 626 -7.13 33.95 -37.79
N PRO A 627 -6.59 34.78 -38.71
CA PRO A 627 -5.98 36.07 -38.37
C PRO A 627 -6.90 37.03 -37.62
N GLU A 628 -8.21 36.94 -37.83
CA GLU A 628 -9.25 37.74 -37.18
C GLU A 628 -9.36 37.51 -35.66
N LEU A 629 -8.77 36.43 -35.12
CA LEU A 629 -8.79 36.10 -33.69
C LEU A 629 -7.55 36.60 -32.93
N ARG A 630 -6.63 37.30 -33.61
CA ARG A 630 -5.39 37.84 -33.03
C ARG A 630 -5.69 38.98 -32.05
N GLY A 631 -5.01 38.96 -30.91
CA GLY A 631 -4.98 40.09 -29.98
C GLY A 631 -4.03 41.21 -30.42
N PRO A 632 -4.05 42.37 -29.74
CA PRO A 632 -3.19 43.51 -30.07
C PRO A 632 -1.68 43.19 -30.06
N SER A 633 -1.25 42.29 -29.18
CA SER A 633 0.15 41.84 -29.06
C SER A 633 0.53 40.70 -30.01
N GLU A 634 -0.42 40.13 -30.75
CA GLU A 634 -0.25 38.96 -31.61
C GLU A 634 -0.32 39.32 -33.11
N THR A 635 -0.52 40.61 -33.42
CA THR A 635 -0.50 41.14 -34.78
C THR A 635 0.96 41.34 -35.22
N PRO A 636 1.40 40.78 -36.36
CA PRO A 636 2.76 41.01 -36.85
C PRO A 636 3.00 42.50 -37.07
N ARG A 637 4.03 43.06 -36.42
CA ARG A 637 4.48 44.42 -36.73
C ARG A 637 5.24 44.39 -38.05
N VAL A 638 4.57 44.80 -39.13
CA VAL A 638 5.20 44.98 -40.44
C VAL A 638 5.98 46.29 -40.37
N PHE A 639 7.30 46.20 -40.19
CA PHE A 639 8.18 47.34 -40.39
C PHE A 639 8.40 47.52 -41.89
N SER A 640 7.61 48.36 -42.55
CA SER A 640 7.94 48.82 -43.90
C SER A 640 9.19 49.70 -43.81
N ALA A 641 10.21 49.43 -44.62
CA ALA A 641 11.37 50.32 -44.76
C ALA A 641 10.87 51.72 -45.15
N SER A 642 11.18 52.72 -44.33
CA SER A 642 10.79 54.10 -44.59
C SER A 642 11.43 54.58 -45.89
N THR A 643 10.60 54.99 -46.84
CA THR A 643 10.98 55.75 -48.03
C THR A 643 11.88 56.92 -47.63
N LYS A 644 13.11 56.92 -48.15
CA LYS A 644 14.09 58.00 -48.04
C LYS A 644 13.69 59.11 -49.00
N GLU A 645 12.66 59.88 -48.69
CA GLU A 645 12.36 61.15 -49.38
C GLU A 645 11.84 62.18 -48.38
N ALA A 646 12.80 62.89 -47.77
CA ALA A 646 12.69 64.30 -47.36
C ALA A 646 14.02 64.68 -46.69
N LEU A 647 15.00 65.09 -47.51
CA LEU A 647 16.03 66.11 -47.24
C LEU A 647 17.06 66.11 -48.39
N SER A 648 16.66 66.68 -49.53
CA SER A 648 17.44 67.62 -50.37
C SER A 648 16.63 68.02 -51.58
#